data_AF-A0A417R1N5-F1
#
_entry.id   AF-A0A417R1N5-F1
#
_cell.length_a   1.000
_cell.length_b   1.000
_cell.length_c   1.000
_cell.angle_alpha   90.00
_cell.angle_beta   90.00
_cell.angle_gamma   90.00
#
_symmetry.space_group_name_H-M   'P 1'
#
loop_
_entity.id
_entity.type
_entity.pdbx_description
1 polymer ?
#
loop_
_entity_poly.entity_id
_entity_poly.type
_entity_poly.pdbx_seq_one_letter_code
_entity_poly.pdbx_strand_id
1 'polypeptide(L)'
;MIERILKHMNIYKEMKNAAIPLKLIGKKGEDFCMNAARLVNQQELSGLMEGLNEETISSLMDDPEMLTYLGKMNKKDFSILEPDRIRMIVECAGNEKLSEFPYEKIEKVLADKEIPDRIVYVYLKYYAFLEPKEELKKQLVASLETCIGEFDVARAGIKIRMLLINPAFSTELLYELLKDEESLALLLKQDLMELVNYLSEFCKETESLNKKQLEELSRHPKEIRNGLEVILTQIPKEWQASFLHLWLWNESLYADIPKLIRFLTGPDADFEKVSNGKAAYVNTLYGNPLPDMDLYELTLEKTELILYAITKRKKHFLELLRKNGDWLINLDRNSLILDEEVYKRCLNLNTLNEQNLRDCEYMVVPWRKSEESLFSKPRVFEELKILYNVKAVYIDLYDRLAYSKSDDRLRVIRELIKRDCLTDALEENQIERLAEALSKKPLSRWMQEDFKNILDLRHETAIWILIFLMDFTELLKELTRDNQVYFLLHNQNLLNGCSGLPALMDKLLAQDPSWKNLKTELNISDAFVVENKSNIQKFIYEGGAEIMTSFLNRQPKKKEEIRRIVNAELLGKFMELKYHGGDLGREIAFPIKRDTEEIWKEKLLRVDCGWEIWEEDSLLPIMQIGEVPLRSCISYRNGPNCDCLLSCFDANKKIIFIKHNGKIVFRAILRLTKGSFVAADERKTIEFVDVTVKSEPHENKAEELVLFLERYYQSGLSEQEIRKAVNLTAMLVKEKAEKIGARLVLSSSYKNVLENKNYVLTNFYMYISASKNGSQYLDSLGGAAGVSASGSYTCNTFLLEAEERREESL
;
A
#
# COMPACT_ATOMS: atom_id res chain seq x y z
N MET A 1 -81.81 7.03 -14.30
CA MET A 1 -80.60 7.30 -15.12
C MET A 1 -80.42 8.78 -15.40
N ILE A 2 -81.43 9.48 -15.94
CA ILE A 2 -81.39 10.93 -16.25
C ILE A 2 -81.11 11.79 -14.99
N GLU A 3 -81.79 11.52 -13.87
CA GLU A 3 -81.58 12.28 -12.62
C GLU A 3 -80.15 12.17 -12.07
N ARG A 4 -79.52 10.99 -12.21
CA ARG A 4 -78.13 10.78 -11.79
C ARG A 4 -77.14 11.54 -12.68
N ILE A 5 -77.39 11.59 -13.98
CA ILE A 5 -76.61 12.37 -14.94
C ILE A 5 -76.73 13.88 -14.63
N LEU A 6 -77.94 14.36 -14.34
CA LEU A 6 -78.18 15.75 -13.95
C LEU A 6 -77.48 16.11 -12.62
N LYS A 7 -77.52 15.22 -11.63
CA LYS A 7 -76.77 15.37 -10.37
C LYS A 7 -75.26 15.50 -10.63
N HIS A 8 -74.68 14.58 -11.40
CA HIS A 8 -73.25 14.60 -11.69
C HIS A 8 -72.83 15.82 -12.53
N MET A 9 -73.64 16.24 -13.51
CA MET A 9 -73.39 17.47 -14.29
C MET A 9 -73.41 18.72 -13.41
N ASN A 10 -74.31 18.77 -12.42
CA ASN A 10 -74.37 19.87 -11.48
C ASN A 10 -73.13 19.92 -10.57
N ILE A 11 -72.70 18.76 -10.04
CA ILE A 11 -71.46 18.65 -9.25
C ILE A 11 -70.25 19.08 -10.07
N TYR A 12 -70.13 18.59 -11.31
CA TYR A 12 -69.06 18.98 -12.22
C TYR A 12 -69.02 20.51 -12.44
N LYS A 13 -70.18 21.14 -12.68
CA LYS A 13 -70.27 22.59 -12.91
C LYS A 13 -69.86 23.40 -11.68
N GLU A 14 -70.38 23.05 -10.51
CA GLU A 14 -70.05 23.74 -9.25
C GLU A 14 -68.57 23.61 -8.91
N MET A 15 -68.00 22.41 -9.00
CA MET A 15 -66.58 22.18 -8.72
C MET A 15 -65.67 22.91 -9.72
N LYS A 16 -66.02 22.91 -11.02
CA LYS A 16 -65.27 23.64 -12.04
C LYS A 16 -65.29 25.15 -11.79
N ASN A 17 -66.44 25.70 -11.40
CA ASN A 17 -66.55 27.13 -11.06
C ASN A 17 -65.75 27.49 -9.80
N ALA A 18 -65.69 26.56 -8.84
CA ALA A 18 -64.93 26.71 -7.59
C ALA A 18 -63.42 26.44 -7.76
N ALA A 19 -62.98 26.08 -8.97
CA ALA A 19 -61.63 25.59 -9.26
C ALA A 19 -61.16 24.41 -8.39
N ILE A 20 -62.10 23.57 -7.91
CA ILE A 20 -61.79 22.37 -7.11
C ILE A 20 -61.50 21.19 -8.06
N PRO A 21 -60.35 20.49 -7.92
CA PRO A 21 -60.01 19.35 -8.78
C PRO A 21 -61.01 18.20 -8.66
N LEU A 22 -61.55 17.74 -9.80
CA LEU A 22 -62.55 16.65 -9.86
C LEU A 22 -62.04 15.32 -9.28
N LYS A 23 -60.71 15.10 -9.29
CA LYS A 23 -60.06 13.93 -8.69
C LYS A 23 -60.35 13.78 -7.19
N LEU A 24 -60.69 14.87 -6.48
CA LEU A 24 -61.07 14.84 -5.06
C LEU A 24 -62.41 14.14 -4.81
N ILE A 25 -63.29 14.03 -5.82
CA ILE A 25 -64.56 13.28 -5.70
C ILE A 25 -64.30 11.83 -5.28
N GLY A 26 -63.27 11.19 -5.84
CA GLY A 26 -62.90 9.82 -5.49
C GLY A 26 -62.31 9.67 -4.09
N LYS A 27 -61.74 10.74 -3.52
CA LYS A 27 -61.12 10.75 -2.18
C LYS A 27 -62.11 11.13 -1.06
N LYS A 28 -62.99 12.09 -1.31
CA LYS A 28 -63.83 12.75 -0.29
C LYS A 28 -65.33 12.51 -0.47
N GLY A 29 -65.76 12.02 -1.63
CA GLY A 29 -67.17 11.76 -1.95
C GLY A 29 -67.87 12.95 -2.62
N GLU A 30 -68.88 12.63 -3.43
CA GLU A 30 -69.63 13.57 -4.28
C GLU A 30 -70.33 14.68 -3.48
N ASP A 31 -71.07 14.34 -2.43
CA ASP A 31 -71.87 15.31 -1.68
C ASP A 31 -71.00 16.25 -0.85
N PHE A 32 -69.87 15.76 -0.33
CA PHE A 32 -68.88 16.58 0.39
C PHE A 32 -68.22 17.59 -0.56
N CYS A 33 -67.74 17.14 -1.73
CA CYS A 33 -67.16 18.02 -2.74
C CYS A 33 -68.15 19.06 -3.24
N MET A 34 -69.43 18.69 -3.40
CA MET A 34 -70.49 19.60 -3.81
C MET A 34 -70.72 20.72 -2.80
N ASN A 35 -70.77 20.38 -1.50
CA ASN A 35 -70.98 21.37 -0.44
C ASN A 35 -69.79 22.33 -0.33
N ALA A 36 -68.56 21.83 -0.41
CA ALA A 36 -67.38 22.67 -0.41
C ALA A 36 -67.31 23.58 -1.65
N ALA A 37 -67.61 23.06 -2.84
CA ALA A 37 -67.63 23.85 -4.08
C ALA A 37 -68.66 25.00 -4.01
N ARG A 38 -69.86 24.74 -3.50
CA ARG A 38 -70.87 25.77 -3.27
C ARG A 38 -70.38 26.86 -2.33
N LEU A 39 -69.72 26.47 -1.23
CA LEU A 39 -69.19 27.42 -0.27
C LEU A 39 -68.09 28.30 -0.87
N VAL A 40 -67.14 27.70 -1.60
CA VAL A 40 -66.09 28.44 -2.32
C VAL A 40 -66.69 29.44 -3.32
N ASN A 41 -67.69 29.01 -4.10
CA ASN A 41 -68.39 29.87 -5.06
C ASN A 41 -69.13 31.02 -4.35
N GLN A 42 -69.82 30.75 -3.23
CA GLN A 42 -70.51 31.76 -2.43
C GLN A 42 -69.56 32.78 -1.78
N GLN A 43 -68.33 32.36 -1.49
CA GLN A 43 -67.30 33.23 -0.91
C GLN A 43 -66.40 33.89 -1.97
N GLU A 44 -66.66 33.66 -3.25
CA GLU A 44 -65.89 34.21 -4.39
C GLU A 44 -64.39 33.86 -4.35
N LEU A 45 -64.05 32.66 -3.86
CA LEU A 45 -62.67 32.20 -3.64
C LEU A 45 -62.07 31.43 -4.82
N SER A 46 -62.74 31.36 -5.97
CA SER A 46 -62.28 30.55 -7.12
C SER A 46 -60.88 30.95 -7.60
N GLY A 47 -60.58 32.25 -7.67
CA GLY A 47 -59.26 32.75 -8.09
C GLY A 47 -58.14 32.38 -7.12
N LEU A 48 -58.42 32.28 -5.81
CA LEU A 48 -57.46 31.77 -4.82
C LEU A 48 -57.26 30.26 -5.02
N MET A 49 -58.35 29.51 -5.21
CA MET A 49 -58.30 28.05 -5.40
C MET A 49 -57.50 27.65 -6.64
N GLU A 50 -57.56 28.41 -7.73
CA GLU A 50 -56.75 28.16 -8.94
C GLU A 50 -55.23 28.19 -8.68
N GLY A 51 -54.78 28.98 -7.70
CA GLY A 51 -53.38 29.11 -7.31
C GLY A 51 -52.89 28.07 -6.30
N LEU A 52 -53.76 27.20 -5.78
CA LEU A 52 -53.43 26.22 -4.74
C LEU A 52 -53.26 24.81 -5.31
N ASN A 53 -52.46 23.99 -4.62
CA ASN A 53 -52.32 22.58 -4.98
C ASN A 53 -53.51 21.75 -4.45
N GLU A 54 -53.65 20.52 -4.97
CA GLU A 54 -54.76 19.63 -4.62
C GLU A 54 -54.83 19.33 -3.11
N GLU A 55 -53.69 19.13 -2.45
CA GLU A 55 -53.64 18.77 -1.03
C GLU A 55 -54.13 19.92 -0.15
N THR A 56 -53.68 21.15 -0.43
CA THR A 56 -54.14 22.36 0.26
C THR A 56 -55.63 22.58 0.07
N ILE A 57 -56.13 22.45 -1.17
CA ILE A 57 -57.57 22.55 -1.45
C ILE A 57 -58.33 21.50 -0.65
N SER A 58 -57.85 20.25 -0.61
CA SER A 58 -58.45 19.19 0.18
C SER A 58 -58.49 19.52 1.67
N SER A 59 -57.42 20.07 2.25
CA SER A 59 -57.38 20.46 3.67
C SER A 59 -58.33 21.63 3.97
N LEU A 60 -58.41 22.62 3.08
CA LEU A 60 -59.39 23.72 3.22
C LEU A 60 -60.84 23.23 3.13
N MET A 61 -61.13 22.20 2.32
CA MET A 61 -62.45 21.59 2.28
C MET A 61 -62.84 20.93 3.61
N ASP A 62 -61.87 20.43 4.38
CA ASP A 62 -62.07 19.84 5.71
C ASP A 62 -62.29 20.89 6.81
N ASP A 63 -62.02 22.17 6.52
CA ASP A 63 -62.26 23.33 7.39
C ASP A 63 -63.16 24.40 6.71
N PRO A 64 -64.49 24.16 6.62
CA PRO A 64 -65.43 25.08 5.98
C PRO A 64 -65.51 26.47 6.64
N GLU A 65 -65.18 26.57 7.93
CA GLU A 65 -65.21 27.83 8.64
C GLU A 65 -64.01 28.71 8.24
N MET A 66 -62.85 28.11 8.03
CA MET A 66 -61.70 28.81 7.46
C MET A 66 -61.98 29.33 6.03
N LEU A 67 -62.72 28.59 5.20
CA LEU A 67 -63.20 29.11 3.90
C LEU A 67 -64.09 30.35 4.06
N THR A 68 -64.90 30.41 5.13
CA THR A 68 -65.71 31.58 5.44
C THR A 68 -64.83 32.76 5.89
N TYR A 69 -63.76 32.51 6.65
CA TYR A 69 -62.78 33.53 7.02
C TYR A 69 -62.06 34.10 5.81
N LEU A 70 -61.55 33.24 4.91
CA LEU A 70 -60.92 33.67 3.67
C LEU A 70 -61.90 34.48 2.81
N GLY A 71 -63.17 34.07 2.72
CA GLY A 71 -64.21 34.81 2.01
C GLY A 71 -64.46 36.22 2.57
N LYS A 72 -64.42 36.38 3.89
CA LYS A 72 -64.50 37.69 4.55
C LYS A 72 -63.29 38.57 4.21
N MET A 73 -62.08 38.01 4.23
CA MET A 73 -60.85 38.72 3.85
C MET A 73 -60.88 39.15 2.38
N ASN A 74 -61.30 38.24 1.50
CA ASN A 74 -61.44 38.46 0.05
C ASN A 74 -62.31 39.69 -0.28
N LYS A 75 -63.42 39.85 0.46
CA LYS A 75 -64.36 40.97 0.30
C LYS A 75 -63.84 42.29 0.88
N LYS A 76 -62.88 42.24 1.80
CA LYS A 76 -62.30 43.42 2.47
C LYS A 76 -61.08 43.94 1.71
N ASP A 77 -60.15 43.05 1.40
CA ASP A 77 -58.93 43.36 0.64
C ASP A 77 -58.35 42.07 0.01
N PHE A 78 -58.40 41.99 -1.31
CA PHE A 78 -57.91 40.84 -2.07
C PHE A 78 -56.40 40.62 -1.92
N SER A 79 -55.63 41.69 -1.65
CA SER A 79 -54.16 41.62 -1.59
C SER A 79 -53.62 40.81 -0.38
N ILE A 80 -54.49 40.50 0.58
CA ILE A 80 -54.17 39.66 1.75
C ILE A 80 -54.08 38.18 1.34
N LEU A 81 -54.78 37.76 0.28
CA LEU A 81 -54.96 36.35 -0.11
C LEU A 81 -53.98 35.91 -1.19
N GLU A 82 -52.69 35.89 -0.86
CA GLU A 82 -51.66 35.33 -1.74
C GLU A 82 -51.66 33.79 -1.70
N PRO A 83 -51.78 33.09 -2.86
CA PRO A 83 -51.87 31.63 -2.89
C PRO A 83 -50.72 30.91 -2.20
N ASP A 84 -49.47 31.37 -2.37
CA ASP A 84 -48.30 30.75 -1.74
C ASP A 84 -48.34 30.83 -0.21
N ARG A 85 -48.76 31.97 0.34
CA ARG A 85 -48.89 32.18 1.78
C ARG A 85 -50.02 31.34 2.38
N ILE A 86 -51.17 31.27 1.69
CA ILE A 86 -52.30 30.42 2.11
C ILE A 86 -51.92 28.94 2.04
N ARG A 87 -51.18 28.53 1.00
CA ARG A 87 -50.62 27.18 0.92
C ARG A 87 -49.74 26.88 2.13
N MET A 88 -48.76 27.73 2.42
CA MET A 88 -47.81 27.52 3.51
C MET A 88 -48.51 27.40 4.88
N ILE A 89 -49.47 28.28 5.19
CA ILE A 89 -50.15 28.24 6.49
C ILE A 89 -50.99 26.97 6.66
N VAL A 90 -51.64 26.50 5.59
CA VAL A 90 -52.49 25.30 5.60
C VAL A 90 -51.66 24.03 5.65
N GLU A 91 -50.61 23.94 4.83
CA GLU A 91 -49.72 22.77 4.83
C GLU A 91 -49.00 22.60 6.17
N CYS A 92 -48.52 23.69 6.78
CA CYS A 92 -47.90 23.65 8.10
C CYS A 92 -48.89 23.34 9.24
N ALA A 93 -50.18 23.67 9.08
CA ALA A 93 -51.21 23.30 10.04
C ALA A 93 -51.47 21.79 10.08
N GLY A 94 -51.24 21.09 8.96
CA GLY A 94 -51.43 19.66 8.86
C GLY A 94 -52.89 19.27 9.13
N ASN A 95 -53.14 18.56 10.23
CA ASN A 95 -54.48 18.11 10.62
C ASN A 95 -55.22 19.10 11.54
N GLU A 96 -54.57 20.18 11.98
CA GLU A 96 -55.19 21.18 12.85
C GLU A 96 -56.09 22.11 12.03
N LYS A 97 -57.26 22.42 12.57
CA LYS A 97 -58.21 23.34 11.93
C LYS A 97 -57.80 24.78 12.19
N LEU A 98 -57.49 25.52 11.14
CA LEU A 98 -57.13 26.93 11.26
C LEU A 98 -58.29 27.77 11.81
N SER A 99 -59.55 27.34 11.61
CA SER A 99 -60.72 28.04 12.16
C SER A 99 -60.79 28.04 13.69
N GLU A 100 -60.01 27.20 14.38
CA GLU A 100 -59.91 27.23 15.84
C GLU A 100 -59.23 28.52 16.35
N PHE A 101 -58.46 29.20 15.49
CA PHE A 101 -57.92 30.52 15.80
C PHE A 101 -58.95 31.63 15.49
N PRO A 102 -59.01 32.71 16.30
CA PRO A 102 -59.92 33.83 16.04
C PRO A 102 -59.65 34.49 14.68
N TYR A 103 -60.72 34.85 13.97
CA TYR A 103 -60.66 35.52 12.67
C TYR A 103 -59.68 36.70 12.64
N GLU A 104 -59.73 37.57 13.66
CA GLU A 104 -58.91 38.79 13.73
C GLU A 104 -57.41 38.47 13.80
N LYS A 105 -57.05 37.33 14.42
CA LYS A 105 -55.64 36.89 14.53
C LYS A 105 -55.11 36.36 13.21
N ILE A 106 -55.91 35.52 12.54
CA ILE A 106 -55.56 34.97 11.24
C ILE A 106 -55.45 36.10 10.21
N GLU A 107 -56.43 37.02 10.18
CA GLU A 107 -56.43 38.18 9.30
C GLU A 107 -55.16 39.03 9.50
N LYS A 108 -54.84 39.36 10.75
CA LYS A 108 -53.67 40.19 11.08
C LYS A 108 -52.35 39.53 10.68
N VAL A 109 -52.18 38.23 10.93
CA VAL A 109 -50.94 37.51 10.57
C VAL A 109 -50.81 37.32 9.05
N LEU A 110 -51.91 37.02 8.36
CA LEU A 110 -51.88 36.88 6.90
C LEU A 110 -51.60 38.21 6.20
N ALA A 111 -52.12 39.33 6.71
CA ALA A 111 -51.89 40.66 6.16
C ALA A 111 -50.47 41.21 6.43
N ASP A 112 -49.78 40.72 7.47
CA ASP A 112 -48.45 41.20 7.84
C ASP A 112 -47.34 40.58 6.97
N LYS A 113 -46.89 41.33 5.96
CA LYS A 113 -45.81 40.94 5.04
C LYS A 113 -44.42 40.90 5.69
N GLU A 114 -44.26 41.48 6.89
CA GLU A 114 -43.00 41.34 7.62
C GLU A 114 -42.83 39.92 8.17
N ILE A 115 -43.91 39.13 8.28
CA ILE A 115 -43.85 37.71 8.65
C ILE A 115 -43.71 36.87 7.37
N PRO A 116 -42.57 36.19 7.14
CA PRO A 116 -42.35 35.33 5.97
C PRO A 116 -43.27 34.11 5.93
N ASP A 117 -43.59 33.66 4.72
CA ASP A 117 -44.52 32.53 4.50
C ASP A 117 -44.06 31.25 5.20
N ARG A 118 -42.75 30.97 5.22
CA ARG A 118 -42.18 29.75 5.84
C ARG A 118 -42.39 29.64 7.35
N ILE A 119 -42.62 30.76 8.04
CA ILE A 119 -42.84 30.78 9.50
C ILE A 119 -44.25 31.22 9.89
N VAL A 120 -45.12 31.52 8.92
CA VAL A 120 -46.41 32.18 9.14
C VAL A 120 -47.31 31.40 10.10
N TYR A 121 -47.36 30.07 9.96
CA TYR A 121 -48.14 29.21 10.83
C TYR A 121 -47.56 29.12 12.24
N VAL A 122 -46.23 28.96 12.36
CA VAL A 122 -45.53 28.91 13.64
C VAL A 122 -45.74 30.21 14.42
N TYR A 123 -45.67 31.35 13.72
CA TYR A 123 -45.97 32.65 14.31
C TYR A 123 -47.42 32.75 14.77
N LEU A 124 -48.40 32.39 13.92
CA LEU A 124 -49.82 32.38 14.26
C LEU A 124 -50.08 31.56 15.53
N LYS A 125 -49.61 30.32 15.55
CA LYS A 125 -49.93 29.35 16.59
C LYS A 125 -49.32 29.70 17.94
N TYR A 126 -48.08 30.17 17.96
CA TYR A 126 -47.33 30.30 19.20
C TYR A 126 -47.09 31.74 19.67
N TYR A 127 -47.20 32.74 18.78
CA TYR A 127 -46.79 34.11 19.09
C TYR A 127 -47.84 35.19 18.79
N ALA A 128 -48.82 34.94 17.91
CA ALA A 128 -49.84 35.95 17.55
C ALA A 128 -50.74 36.39 18.72
N PHE A 129 -50.87 35.56 19.76
CA PHE A 129 -51.61 35.90 20.97
C PHE A 129 -50.82 36.75 21.97
N LEU A 130 -49.49 36.82 21.83
CA LEU A 130 -48.63 37.62 22.69
C LEU A 130 -48.63 39.10 22.30
N GLU A 131 -49.01 39.40 21.05
CA GLU A 131 -49.04 40.77 20.48
C GLU A 131 -47.75 41.57 20.78
N PRO A 132 -46.57 41.07 20.35
CA PRO A 132 -45.33 41.77 20.59
C PRO A 132 -45.34 43.15 19.94
N LYS A 133 -44.69 44.13 20.59
CA LYS A 133 -44.41 45.43 19.99
C LYS A 133 -43.56 45.25 18.72
N GLU A 134 -43.64 46.20 17.79
CA GLU A 134 -43.00 46.12 16.47
C GLU A 134 -41.51 45.73 16.51
N GLU A 135 -40.71 46.30 17.41
CA GLU A 135 -39.29 45.95 17.54
C GLU A 135 -39.07 44.48 17.95
N LEU A 136 -39.83 44.01 18.94
CA LEU A 136 -39.77 42.62 19.40
C LEU A 136 -40.30 41.65 18.34
N LYS A 137 -41.33 42.07 17.57
CA LYS A 137 -41.85 41.30 16.45
C LYS A 137 -40.76 41.08 15.40
N LYS A 138 -40.05 42.15 15.00
CA LYS A 138 -38.96 42.07 14.02
C LYS A 138 -37.85 41.13 14.45
N GLN A 139 -37.42 41.25 15.71
CA GLN A 139 -36.43 40.34 16.28
C GLN A 139 -36.91 38.89 16.30
N LEU A 140 -38.14 38.66 16.78
CA LEU A 140 -38.72 37.31 16.84
C LEU A 140 -38.85 36.68 15.45
N VAL A 141 -39.26 37.45 14.45
CA VAL A 141 -39.32 37.01 13.05
C VAL A 141 -37.93 36.61 12.56
N ALA A 142 -36.92 37.46 12.76
CA ALA A 142 -35.55 37.16 12.35
C ALA A 142 -34.99 35.90 13.03
N SER A 143 -35.29 35.70 14.30
CA SER A 143 -34.90 34.50 15.04
C SER A 143 -35.62 33.25 14.52
N LEU A 144 -36.94 33.33 14.31
CA LEU A 144 -37.72 32.21 13.76
C LEU A 144 -37.23 31.83 12.36
N GLU A 145 -36.95 32.82 11.52
CA GLU A 145 -36.37 32.62 10.18
C GLU A 145 -35.04 31.89 10.20
N THR A 146 -34.20 32.15 11.20
CA THR A 146 -32.88 31.53 11.34
C THR A 146 -32.99 30.12 11.92
N CYS A 147 -33.87 29.93 12.90
CA CYS A 147 -34.00 28.66 13.62
C CYS A 147 -34.99 27.67 13.00
N ILE A 148 -35.79 28.08 12.01
CA ILE A 148 -36.83 27.23 11.42
C ILE A 148 -36.22 25.96 10.81
N GLY A 149 -36.78 24.80 11.17
CA GLY A 149 -36.30 23.48 10.74
C GLY A 149 -35.40 22.77 11.77
N GLU A 150 -34.63 23.52 12.56
CA GLU A 150 -33.77 22.96 13.60
C GLU A 150 -34.39 23.06 15.00
N PHE A 151 -35.09 24.15 15.30
CA PHE A 151 -35.75 24.36 16.58
C PHE A 151 -37.20 23.82 16.56
N ASP A 152 -37.47 22.82 17.40
CA ASP A 152 -38.81 22.24 17.56
C ASP A 152 -39.68 23.12 18.48
N VAL A 153 -40.28 24.16 17.88
CA VAL A 153 -41.18 25.08 18.58
C VAL A 153 -42.35 24.31 19.23
N ALA A 154 -42.85 23.26 18.59
CA ALA A 154 -44.03 22.53 19.07
C ALA A 154 -43.75 21.81 20.40
N ARG A 155 -42.59 21.17 20.52
CA ARG A 155 -42.17 20.50 21.76
C ARG A 155 -41.66 21.45 22.84
N ALA A 156 -41.05 22.58 22.45
CA ALA A 156 -40.49 23.53 23.40
C ALA A 156 -41.55 24.12 24.35
N GLY A 157 -41.26 24.16 25.65
CA GLY A 157 -42.09 24.85 26.63
C GLY A 157 -42.13 26.37 26.42
N ILE A 158 -43.15 27.05 26.96
CA ILE A 158 -43.38 28.50 26.75
C ILE A 158 -42.15 29.35 27.08
N LYS A 159 -41.43 29.02 28.16
CA LYS A 159 -40.22 29.75 28.58
C LYS A 159 -39.09 29.66 27.55
N ILE A 160 -38.90 28.49 26.95
CA ILE A 160 -37.86 28.26 25.95
C ILE A 160 -38.25 28.94 24.63
N ARG A 161 -39.52 28.89 24.23
CA ARG A 161 -40.02 29.65 23.06
C ARG A 161 -39.76 31.15 23.20
N MET A 162 -39.91 31.69 24.40
CA MET A 162 -39.65 33.11 24.67
C MET A 162 -38.17 33.50 24.56
N LEU A 163 -37.23 32.55 24.46
CA LEU A 163 -35.84 32.88 24.18
C LEU A 163 -35.64 33.44 22.77
N LEU A 164 -36.51 33.12 21.80
CA LEU A 164 -36.38 33.61 20.42
C LEU A 164 -36.50 35.13 20.27
N ILE A 165 -36.94 35.86 21.30
CA ILE A 165 -36.92 37.33 21.30
C ILE A 165 -35.49 37.89 21.43
N ASN A 166 -34.50 37.05 21.72
CA ASN A 166 -33.12 37.47 21.91
C ASN A 166 -32.34 37.47 20.57
N PRO A 167 -31.47 38.47 20.34
CA PRO A 167 -30.72 38.63 19.09
C PRO A 167 -29.83 37.44 18.73
N ALA A 168 -29.29 36.71 19.71
CA ALA A 168 -28.46 35.53 19.42
C ALA A 168 -29.17 34.47 18.56
N PHE A 169 -30.48 34.33 18.67
CA PHE A 169 -31.26 33.38 17.87
C PHE A 169 -31.48 33.82 16.42
N SER A 170 -31.16 35.07 16.08
CA SER A 170 -31.12 35.55 14.70
C SER A 170 -29.74 35.40 14.04
N THR A 171 -28.86 34.61 14.66
CA THR A 171 -27.51 34.29 14.16
C THR A 171 -27.26 32.78 14.20
N GLU A 172 -26.21 32.31 13.55
CA GLU A 172 -25.82 30.90 13.55
C GLU A 172 -25.12 30.46 14.86
N LEU A 173 -24.90 31.37 15.81
CA LEU A 173 -24.16 31.09 17.06
C LEU A 173 -24.74 29.95 17.89
N LEU A 174 -26.05 29.74 17.85
CA LEU A 174 -26.75 28.73 18.67
C LEU A 174 -27.20 27.52 17.86
N TYR A 175 -26.84 27.42 16.58
CA TYR A 175 -27.42 26.45 15.64
C TYR A 175 -27.26 25.00 16.12
N GLU A 176 -26.08 24.61 16.62
CA GLU A 176 -25.81 23.27 17.16
C GLU A 176 -26.61 22.93 18.44
N LEU A 177 -27.12 23.95 19.14
CA LEU A 177 -27.79 23.81 20.43
C LEU A 177 -29.32 23.81 20.31
N LEU A 178 -29.87 24.16 19.14
CA LEU A 178 -31.33 24.34 18.95
C LEU A 178 -32.15 23.07 19.21
N LYS A 179 -31.53 21.89 19.10
CA LYS A 179 -32.17 20.58 19.38
C LYS A 179 -32.00 20.10 20.81
N ASP A 180 -31.12 20.72 21.61
CA ASP A 180 -30.84 20.30 22.98
C ASP A 180 -31.61 21.16 23.99
N GLU A 181 -32.74 20.64 24.47
CA GLU A 181 -33.61 21.34 25.42
C GLU A 181 -32.88 21.69 26.74
N GLU A 182 -31.91 20.87 27.17
CA GLU A 182 -31.11 21.16 28.37
C GLU A 182 -30.22 22.40 28.17
N SER A 183 -29.54 22.49 27.03
CA SER A 183 -28.72 23.65 26.67
C SER A 183 -29.57 24.92 26.56
N LEU A 184 -30.73 24.83 25.90
CA LEU A 184 -31.67 25.95 25.81
C LEU A 184 -32.22 26.37 27.18
N ALA A 185 -32.44 25.42 28.09
CA ALA A 185 -32.86 25.73 29.45
C ALA A 185 -31.80 26.51 30.23
N LEU A 186 -30.50 26.33 29.96
CA LEU A 186 -29.44 27.13 30.58
C LEU A 186 -29.53 28.61 30.19
N LEU A 187 -29.91 28.90 28.95
CA LEU A 187 -30.09 30.26 28.42
C LEU A 187 -31.24 31.04 29.08
N LEU A 188 -32.10 30.38 29.88
CA LEU A 188 -33.09 31.07 30.71
C LEU A 188 -32.43 31.92 31.82
N LYS A 189 -31.15 31.69 32.15
CA LYS A 189 -30.39 32.53 33.06
C LYS A 189 -30.06 33.86 32.39
N GLN A 190 -30.59 34.96 32.93
CA GLN A 190 -30.44 36.30 32.36
C GLN A 190 -28.97 36.66 32.06
N ASP A 191 -28.08 36.49 33.03
CA ASP A 191 -26.66 36.86 32.88
C ASP A 191 -25.97 36.08 31.75
N LEU A 192 -26.34 34.82 31.55
CA LEU A 192 -25.80 33.99 30.46
C LEU A 192 -26.37 34.44 29.11
N MET A 193 -27.67 34.71 29.04
CA MET A 193 -28.29 35.19 27.81
C MET A 193 -27.72 36.55 27.38
N GLU A 194 -27.45 37.44 28.34
CA GLU A 194 -26.79 38.71 28.07
C GLU A 194 -25.38 38.53 27.48
N LEU A 195 -24.59 37.59 28.02
CA LEU A 195 -23.28 37.24 27.48
C LEU A 195 -23.40 36.63 26.07
N VAL A 196 -24.33 35.71 25.85
CA VAL A 196 -24.54 35.07 24.55
C VAL A 196 -25.02 36.08 23.50
N ASN A 197 -25.91 37.01 23.88
CA ASN A 197 -26.31 38.12 23.03
C ASN A 197 -25.11 39.02 22.67
N TYR A 198 -24.26 39.32 23.65
CA TYR A 198 -23.03 40.09 23.38
C TYR A 198 -22.10 39.36 22.39
N LEU A 199 -21.90 38.05 22.55
CA LEU A 199 -21.11 37.25 21.61
C LEU A 199 -21.72 37.25 20.19
N SER A 200 -23.06 37.23 20.09
CA SER A 200 -23.77 37.23 18.80
C SER A 200 -23.48 38.43 17.91
N GLU A 201 -23.05 39.56 18.49
CA GLU A 201 -22.64 40.76 17.75
C GLU A 201 -21.42 40.51 16.85
N PHE A 202 -20.62 39.49 17.16
CA PHE A 202 -19.38 39.14 16.48
C PHE A 202 -19.52 37.91 15.55
N CYS A 203 -20.71 37.32 15.45
CA CYS A 203 -20.91 35.99 14.87
C CYS A 203 -20.95 35.89 13.36
N LYS A 204 -20.71 36.98 12.61
CA LYS A 204 -20.68 36.92 11.15
C LYS A 204 -19.52 36.07 10.59
N GLU A 205 -18.58 35.65 11.45
CA GLU A 205 -17.36 34.92 11.08
C GLU A 205 -16.96 33.80 12.09
N THR A 206 -17.84 33.38 13.00
CA THR A 206 -17.51 32.43 14.09
C THR A 206 -18.33 31.14 14.02
N GLU A 207 -17.74 30.01 14.44
CA GLU A 207 -18.42 28.72 14.59
C GLU A 207 -19.54 28.78 15.66
N SER A 208 -20.54 27.88 15.55
CA SER A 208 -21.62 27.73 16.52
C SER A 208 -21.06 27.30 17.89
N LEU A 209 -21.69 27.75 18.97
CA LEU A 209 -21.40 27.24 20.31
C LEU A 209 -21.79 25.77 20.41
N ASN A 210 -20.90 24.97 21.01
CA ASN A 210 -21.21 23.61 21.42
C ASN A 210 -21.66 23.55 22.89
N LYS A 211 -22.20 22.39 23.29
CA LYS A 211 -22.76 22.18 24.65
C LYS A 211 -21.74 22.48 25.75
N LYS A 212 -20.49 22.05 25.57
CA LYS A 212 -19.42 22.23 26.56
C LYS A 212 -19.06 23.70 26.74
N GLN A 213 -18.93 24.45 25.65
CA GLN A 213 -18.67 25.88 25.69
C GLN A 213 -19.80 26.62 26.42
N LEU A 214 -21.07 26.31 26.11
CA LEU A 214 -22.21 26.90 26.80
C LEU A 214 -22.19 26.59 28.31
N GLU A 215 -21.90 25.35 28.69
CA GLU A 215 -21.77 24.96 30.09
C GLU A 215 -20.68 25.76 30.82
N GLU A 216 -19.52 25.99 30.20
CA GLU A 216 -18.46 26.82 30.77
C GLU A 216 -18.86 28.29 30.92
N LEU A 217 -19.47 28.89 29.88
CA LEU A 217 -20.00 30.25 29.92
C LEU A 217 -21.02 30.41 31.06
N SER A 218 -21.85 29.37 31.29
CA SER A 218 -22.91 29.39 32.30
C SER A 218 -22.41 29.44 33.76
N ARG A 219 -21.13 29.12 34.01
CA ARG A 219 -20.55 29.09 35.36
C ARG A 219 -20.19 30.48 35.87
N HIS A 220 -19.68 31.36 35.00
CA HIS A 220 -19.18 32.69 35.34
C HIS A 220 -19.56 33.76 34.29
N PRO A 221 -20.85 33.93 33.94
CA PRO A 221 -21.24 34.73 32.78
C PRO A 221 -20.90 36.21 32.92
N LYS A 222 -21.05 36.80 34.12
CA LYS A 222 -20.74 38.22 34.34
C LYS A 222 -19.25 38.51 34.26
N GLU A 223 -18.45 37.68 34.90
CA GLU A 223 -17.00 37.83 34.94
C GLU A 223 -16.40 37.64 33.55
N ILE A 224 -16.91 36.68 32.78
CA ILE A 224 -16.51 36.48 31.38
C ILE A 224 -16.87 37.70 30.55
N ARG A 225 -18.13 38.19 30.62
CA ARG A 225 -18.56 39.36 29.86
C ARG A 225 -17.71 40.59 30.17
N ASN A 226 -17.56 40.93 31.45
CA ASN A 226 -16.77 42.09 31.86
C ASN A 226 -15.31 41.96 31.41
N GLY A 227 -14.75 40.75 31.46
CA GLY A 227 -13.40 40.48 30.99
C GLY A 227 -13.25 40.62 29.48
N LEU A 228 -14.21 40.10 28.71
CA LEU A 228 -14.23 40.25 27.25
C LEU A 228 -14.37 41.71 26.83
N GLU A 229 -15.20 42.51 27.51
CA GLU A 229 -15.30 43.96 27.26
C GLU A 229 -13.94 44.65 27.41
N VAL A 230 -13.16 44.30 28.44
CA VAL A 230 -11.79 44.81 28.62
C VAL A 230 -10.86 44.32 27.50
N ILE A 231 -10.87 43.02 27.21
CA ILE A 231 -9.98 42.41 26.20
C ILE A 231 -10.22 43.00 24.81
N LEU A 232 -11.49 43.09 24.38
CA LEU A 232 -11.85 43.54 23.04
C LEU A 232 -11.51 45.02 22.81
N THR A 233 -11.43 45.86 23.86
CA THR A 233 -10.95 47.25 23.72
C THR A 233 -9.47 47.34 23.32
N GLN A 234 -8.69 46.29 23.55
CA GLN A 234 -7.27 46.22 23.20
C GLN A 234 -7.02 45.59 21.82
N ILE A 235 -8.06 45.04 21.18
CA ILE A 235 -7.95 44.33 19.89
C ILE A 235 -8.66 45.16 18.81
N PRO A 236 -8.00 45.47 17.67
CA PRO A 236 -8.65 46.18 16.56
C PRO A 236 -9.88 45.42 16.05
N LYS A 237 -10.90 46.17 15.59
CA LYS A 237 -12.22 45.60 15.26
C LYS A 237 -12.16 44.46 14.25
N GLU A 238 -11.29 44.58 13.25
CA GLU A 238 -11.05 43.59 12.20
C GLU A 238 -10.45 42.26 12.71
N TRP A 239 -9.87 42.24 13.92
CA TRP A 239 -9.26 41.04 14.53
C TRP A 239 -10.09 40.43 15.67
N GLN A 240 -11.14 41.13 16.12
CA GLN A 240 -11.96 40.69 17.26
C GLN A 240 -12.66 39.35 16.99
N ALA A 241 -13.16 39.13 15.77
CA ALA A 241 -13.77 37.87 15.38
C ALA A 241 -12.77 36.70 15.41
N SER A 242 -11.56 36.90 14.86
CA SER A 242 -10.49 35.90 14.89
C SER A 242 -10.05 35.54 16.31
N PHE A 243 -9.91 36.55 17.19
CA PHE A 243 -9.65 36.32 18.61
C PHE A 243 -10.76 35.49 19.28
N LEU A 244 -12.04 35.87 19.09
CA LEU A 244 -13.15 35.16 19.71
C LEU A 244 -13.24 33.71 19.24
N HIS A 245 -12.97 33.45 17.96
CA HIS A 245 -12.87 32.11 17.41
C HIS A 245 -11.78 31.28 18.12
N LEU A 246 -10.57 31.83 18.33
CA LEU A 246 -9.48 31.14 19.04
C LEU A 246 -9.80 30.90 20.53
N TRP A 247 -10.40 31.90 21.19
CA TRP A 247 -10.81 31.79 22.60
C TRP A 247 -11.88 30.72 22.80
N LEU A 248 -12.91 30.68 21.93
CA LEU A 248 -13.94 29.64 21.94
C LEU A 248 -13.35 28.25 21.64
N TRP A 249 -12.44 28.16 20.66
CA TRP A 249 -11.75 26.92 20.30
C TRP A 249 -10.90 26.34 21.44
N ASN A 250 -10.26 27.17 22.28
CA ASN A 250 -9.38 26.68 23.35
C ASN A 250 -10.14 26.05 24.54
N GLU A 251 -11.46 26.23 24.63
CA GLU A 251 -12.32 25.63 25.66
C GLU A 251 -11.81 25.83 27.10
N SER A 252 -11.13 26.94 27.37
CA SER A 252 -10.68 27.36 28.71
C SER A 252 -11.23 28.75 29.03
N LEU A 253 -12.53 28.94 28.76
CA LEU A 253 -13.13 30.25 28.49
C LEU A 253 -12.92 31.24 29.65
N TYR A 254 -13.31 30.84 30.86
CA TYR A 254 -13.13 31.68 32.06
C TYR A 254 -11.66 31.79 32.50
N ALA A 255 -10.91 30.69 32.43
CA ALA A 255 -9.55 30.62 32.96
C ALA A 255 -8.55 31.47 32.15
N ASP A 256 -8.86 31.73 30.89
CA ASP A 256 -8.03 32.53 30.00
C ASP A 256 -8.24 34.04 30.19
N ILE A 257 -9.43 34.48 30.62
CA ILE A 257 -9.76 35.91 30.78
C ILE A 257 -8.70 36.68 31.61
N PRO A 258 -8.31 36.26 32.83
CA PRO A 258 -7.32 37.02 33.62
C PRO A 258 -5.94 37.03 32.97
N LYS A 259 -5.56 35.96 32.24
CA LYS A 259 -4.28 35.86 31.55
C LYS A 259 -4.24 36.80 30.35
N LEU A 260 -5.33 36.82 29.57
CA LEU A 260 -5.53 37.68 28.41
C LEU A 260 -5.50 39.15 28.79
N ILE A 261 -6.25 39.55 29.83
CA ILE A 261 -6.21 40.93 30.36
C ILE A 261 -4.77 41.29 30.74
N ARG A 262 -4.10 40.47 31.56
CA ARG A 262 -2.73 40.74 31.99
C ARG A 262 -1.74 40.88 30.83
N PHE A 263 -1.90 40.07 29.79
CA PHE A 263 -1.03 40.10 28.61
C PHE A 263 -1.30 41.35 27.75
N LEU A 264 -2.56 41.61 27.40
CA LEU A 264 -2.95 42.71 26.50
C LEU A 264 -2.81 44.10 27.13
N THR A 265 -2.85 44.21 28.46
CA THR A 265 -2.56 45.48 29.16
C THR A 265 -1.11 45.61 29.61
N GLY A 266 -0.27 44.63 29.28
CA GLY A 266 1.13 44.58 29.69
C GLY A 266 2.07 45.37 28.77
N PRO A 267 3.35 45.53 29.16
CA PRO A 267 4.35 46.21 28.32
C PRO A 267 4.68 45.43 27.03
N ASP A 268 4.50 44.11 27.03
CA ASP A 268 4.74 43.21 25.90
C ASP A 268 3.46 42.89 25.11
N ALA A 269 2.46 43.77 25.20
CA ALA A 269 1.15 43.57 24.58
C ALA A 269 1.28 43.50 23.05
N ASP A 270 0.77 42.41 22.49
CA ASP A 270 0.73 42.16 21.06
C ASP A 270 -0.54 41.37 20.75
N PHE A 271 -1.56 42.06 20.21
CA PHE A 271 -2.86 41.45 19.96
C PHE A 271 -2.78 40.34 18.91
N GLU A 272 -1.82 40.38 17.98
CA GLU A 272 -1.69 39.37 16.92
C GLU A 272 -1.40 37.99 17.53
N LYS A 273 -0.61 37.93 18.61
CA LYS A 273 -0.30 36.68 19.32
C LYS A 273 -1.51 35.94 19.90
N VAL A 274 -2.62 36.64 20.13
CA VAL A 274 -3.87 36.05 20.63
C VAL A 274 -5.00 36.12 19.62
N SER A 275 -4.77 36.68 18.44
CA SER A 275 -5.79 36.83 17.39
C SER A 275 -5.44 36.09 16.10
N ASN A 276 -4.19 35.67 15.94
CA ASN A 276 -3.67 35.05 14.73
C ASN A 276 -3.00 33.70 15.05
N GLY A 277 -3.69 32.59 14.75
CA GLY A 277 -3.16 31.23 14.86
C GLY A 277 -3.30 30.56 16.24
N LYS A 278 -3.63 29.26 16.21
CA LYS A 278 -3.85 28.42 17.42
C LYS A 278 -2.59 28.25 18.28
N ALA A 279 -1.44 27.99 17.64
CA ALA A 279 -0.17 27.78 18.34
C ALA A 279 0.29 29.06 19.07
N ALA A 280 0.20 30.22 18.42
CA ALA A 280 0.54 31.51 19.03
C ALA A 280 -0.34 31.82 20.25
N TYR A 281 -1.66 31.60 20.13
CA TYR A 281 -2.62 31.80 21.20
C TYR A 281 -2.26 30.97 22.45
N VAL A 282 -2.05 29.66 22.27
CA VAL A 282 -1.71 28.76 23.38
C VAL A 282 -0.30 29.02 23.91
N ASN A 283 0.68 29.33 23.06
CA ASN A 283 2.02 29.69 23.53
C ASN A 283 1.98 30.91 24.46
N THR A 284 1.24 31.95 24.07
CA THR A 284 1.10 33.19 24.84
C THR A 284 0.47 32.95 26.21
N LEU A 285 -0.63 32.20 26.27
CA LEU A 285 -1.36 31.99 27.54
C LEU A 285 -0.71 30.97 28.48
N TYR A 286 0.16 30.10 27.97
CA TYR A 286 0.77 29.02 28.73
C TYR A 286 2.25 29.27 29.03
N GLY A 287 2.61 30.53 29.28
CA GLY A 287 3.92 30.92 29.80
C GLY A 287 4.98 31.22 28.74
N ASN A 288 4.57 31.36 27.48
CA ASN A 288 5.41 31.72 26.34
C ASN A 288 6.71 30.89 26.22
N PRO A 289 6.63 29.55 26.19
CA PRO A 289 7.82 28.69 26.09
C PRO A 289 8.62 28.87 24.78
N LEU A 290 8.00 29.41 23.71
CA LEU A 290 8.61 29.62 22.40
C LEU A 290 8.51 31.10 21.99
N PRO A 291 9.25 32.03 22.64
CA PRO A 291 9.08 33.47 22.45
C PRO A 291 9.58 34.00 21.09
N ASP A 292 10.61 33.35 20.53
CA ASP A 292 11.34 33.82 19.33
C ASP A 292 10.98 33.02 18.06
N MET A 293 9.94 32.20 18.11
CA MET A 293 9.51 31.33 17.00
C MET A 293 8.29 31.91 16.30
N ASP A 294 8.30 31.91 14.96
CA ASP A 294 7.11 32.22 14.17
C ASP A 294 6.12 31.03 14.24
N LEU A 295 4.95 31.29 14.83
CA LEU A 295 3.89 30.30 15.04
C LEU A 295 2.66 30.54 14.15
N TYR A 296 2.73 31.52 13.23
CA TYR A 296 1.59 31.94 12.41
C TYR A 296 1.45 31.09 11.14
N GLU A 297 2.56 30.74 10.49
CA GLU A 297 2.58 30.05 9.18
C GLU A 297 2.90 28.55 9.26
N LEU A 298 2.66 27.92 10.41
CA LEU A 298 2.90 26.48 10.57
C LEU A 298 1.85 25.65 9.82
N THR A 299 2.27 24.50 9.28
CA THR A 299 1.32 23.50 8.76
C THR A 299 0.51 22.90 9.89
N LEU A 300 -0.67 22.35 9.57
CA LEU A 300 -1.58 21.76 10.55
C LEU A 300 -0.87 20.76 11.48
N GLU A 301 -0.06 19.87 10.93
CA GLU A 301 0.62 18.81 11.68
C GLU A 301 1.66 19.39 12.66
N LYS A 302 2.37 20.45 12.24
CA LYS A 302 3.34 21.15 13.10
C LYS A 302 2.63 21.90 14.22
N THR A 303 1.51 22.57 13.90
CA THR A 303 0.65 23.24 14.88
C THR A 303 0.19 22.25 15.95
N GLU A 304 -0.34 21.08 15.56
CA GLU A 304 -0.84 20.07 16.50
C GLU A 304 0.25 19.51 17.43
N LEU A 305 1.47 19.27 16.92
CA LEU A 305 2.60 18.86 17.76
C LEU A 305 2.95 19.93 18.81
N ILE A 306 2.99 21.20 18.42
CA ILE A 306 3.27 22.32 19.33
C ILE A 306 2.18 22.47 20.39
N LEU A 307 0.91 22.44 19.97
CA LEU A 307 -0.23 22.49 20.87
C LEU A 307 -0.16 21.37 21.91
N TYR A 308 0.13 20.14 21.48
CA TYR A 308 0.33 19.02 22.39
C TYR A 308 1.51 19.25 23.36
N ALA A 309 2.66 19.71 22.84
CA ALA A 309 3.86 19.94 23.65
C ALA A 309 3.63 20.98 24.75
N ILE A 310 2.98 22.10 24.43
CA ILE A 310 2.67 23.18 25.38
C ILE A 310 1.63 22.70 26.40
N THR A 311 0.50 22.17 25.94
CA THR A 311 -0.60 21.75 26.83
C THR A 311 -0.20 20.62 27.78
N LYS A 312 0.61 19.66 27.33
CA LYS A 312 1.16 18.57 28.16
C LYS A 312 2.46 18.93 28.87
N ARG A 313 2.90 20.20 28.81
CA ARG A 313 4.09 20.73 29.49
C ARG A 313 5.34 19.89 29.22
N LYS A 314 5.61 19.59 27.95
CA LYS A 314 6.83 18.89 27.49
C LYS A 314 8.04 19.82 27.56
N LYS A 315 8.41 20.24 28.78
CA LYS A 315 9.39 21.30 29.05
C LYS A 315 10.74 21.07 28.36
N HIS A 316 11.24 19.83 28.36
CA HIS A 316 12.53 19.53 27.73
C HIS A 316 12.45 19.66 26.21
N PHE A 317 11.36 19.15 25.61
CA PHE A 317 11.13 19.27 24.18
C PHE A 317 10.94 20.73 23.73
N LEU A 318 10.17 21.52 24.48
CA LEU A 318 9.98 22.94 24.20
C LEU A 318 11.30 23.73 24.29
N GLU A 319 12.14 23.43 25.29
CA GLU A 319 13.48 24.02 25.40
C GLU A 319 14.38 23.61 24.23
N LEU A 320 14.26 22.37 23.77
CA LEU A 320 15.00 21.85 22.62
C LEU A 320 14.59 22.56 21.33
N LEU A 321 13.28 22.78 21.12
CA LEU A 321 12.76 23.56 19.98
C LEU A 321 13.21 25.01 20.02
N ARG A 322 13.20 25.64 21.21
CA ARG A 322 13.67 27.02 21.37
C ARG A 322 15.12 27.20 20.92
N LYS A 323 15.98 26.21 21.19
CA LYS A 323 17.39 26.22 20.77
C LYS A 323 17.59 25.90 19.28
N ASN A 324 16.61 25.28 18.64
CA ASN A 324 16.69 24.76 17.27
C ASN A 324 15.46 25.21 16.46
N GLY A 325 15.13 26.51 16.50
CA GLY A 325 13.86 27.03 15.97
C GLY A 325 13.61 26.71 14.49
N ASP A 326 14.66 26.81 13.67
CA ASP A 326 14.58 26.56 12.22
C ASP A 326 14.30 25.09 11.88
N TRP A 327 14.56 24.15 12.80
CA TRP A 327 14.36 22.72 12.55
C TRP A 327 12.90 22.41 12.24
N LEU A 328 11.96 22.91 13.05
CA LEU A 328 10.53 22.62 12.87
C LEU A 328 10.01 23.23 11.57
N ILE A 329 10.49 24.41 11.21
CA ILE A 329 10.10 25.11 9.97
C ILE A 329 10.53 24.29 8.76
N ASN A 330 11.76 23.76 8.76
CA ASN A 330 12.31 22.98 7.65
C ASN A 330 11.88 21.50 7.63
N LEU A 331 11.22 21.01 8.70
CA LEU A 331 10.80 19.62 8.79
C LEU A 331 9.77 19.26 7.71
N ASP A 332 9.97 18.12 7.05
CA ASP A 332 9.03 17.59 6.05
C ASP A 332 7.66 17.30 6.68
N ARG A 333 6.59 17.62 5.95
CA ARG A 333 5.20 17.44 6.43
C ARG A 333 4.84 15.98 6.75
N ASN A 334 5.56 15.01 6.16
CA ASN A 334 5.36 13.58 6.40
C ASN A 334 6.43 12.99 7.34
N SER A 335 7.14 13.82 8.10
CA SER A 335 8.03 13.33 9.15
C SER A 335 7.24 12.59 10.23
N LEU A 336 7.75 11.42 10.64
CA LEU A 336 7.09 10.53 11.61
C LEU A 336 6.74 11.25 12.93
N ILE A 337 7.56 12.21 13.38
CA ILE A 337 7.32 12.92 14.64
C ILE A 337 6.08 13.81 14.61
N LEU A 338 5.57 14.14 13.42
CA LEU A 338 4.34 14.91 13.22
C LEU A 338 3.09 14.04 13.24
N ASP A 339 3.22 12.70 13.28
CA ASP A 339 2.11 11.78 13.43
C ASP A 339 1.56 11.83 14.86
N GLU A 340 0.25 12.06 14.98
CA GLU A 340 -0.45 12.18 16.25
C GLU A 340 -0.24 10.96 17.17
N GLU A 341 -0.28 9.75 16.61
CA GLU A 341 -0.13 8.52 17.38
C GLU A 341 1.29 8.40 17.95
N VAL A 342 2.28 8.97 17.26
CA VAL A 342 3.68 8.97 17.72
C VAL A 342 3.83 9.81 18.97
N TYR A 343 3.50 11.09 18.96
CA TYR A 343 3.76 11.95 20.11
C TYR A 343 2.71 11.82 21.23
N LYS A 344 1.49 11.31 20.94
CA LYS A 344 0.46 11.10 21.98
C LYS A 344 0.59 9.75 22.68
N ARG A 345 0.95 8.66 21.98
CA ARG A 345 0.91 7.29 22.53
C ARG A 345 2.25 6.57 22.54
N CYS A 346 3.07 6.77 21.51
CA CYS A 346 4.28 5.96 21.32
C CYS A 346 5.53 6.56 21.98
N LEU A 347 5.85 7.83 21.71
CA LEU A 347 7.11 8.47 22.06
C LEU A 347 6.91 9.57 23.11
N ASN A 348 7.73 9.53 24.17
CA ASN A 348 7.80 10.65 25.10
C ASN A 348 8.71 11.76 24.54
N LEU A 349 8.13 12.85 24.04
CA LEU A 349 8.88 13.99 23.49
C LEU A 349 10.00 14.53 24.41
N ASN A 350 9.85 14.43 25.74
CA ASN A 350 10.88 14.89 26.68
C ASN A 350 12.16 14.02 26.71
N THR A 351 12.20 12.88 26.02
CA THR A 351 13.42 12.06 25.92
C THR A 351 14.25 12.39 24.69
N LEU A 352 13.78 13.30 23.82
CA LEU A 352 14.46 13.70 22.59
C LEU A 352 15.66 14.62 22.89
N ASN A 353 16.69 14.52 22.06
CA ASN A 353 17.86 15.42 22.05
C ASN A 353 18.11 15.99 20.64
N GLU A 354 19.12 16.84 20.50
CA GLU A 354 19.46 17.50 19.22
C GLU A 354 19.78 16.50 18.09
N GLN A 355 20.44 15.39 18.40
CA GLN A 355 20.72 14.35 17.41
C GLN A 355 19.43 13.67 16.95
N ASN A 356 18.47 13.45 17.85
CA ASN A 356 17.19 12.87 17.48
C ASN A 356 16.39 13.81 16.55
N LEU A 357 16.46 15.13 16.74
CA LEU A 357 15.85 16.08 15.81
C LEU A 357 16.42 15.94 14.40
N ARG A 358 17.75 15.88 14.28
CA ARG A 358 18.42 15.66 12.99
C ARG A 358 18.02 14.32 12.35
N ASP A 359 17.89 13.27 13.16
CA ASP A 359 17.44 11.97 12.67
C ASP A 359 16.00 12.04 12.11
N CYS A 360 15.10 12.82 12.75
CA CYS A 360 13.72 13.01 12.29
C CYS A 360 13.61 13.62 10.88
N GLU A 361 14.61 14.37 10.42
CA GLU A 361 14.63 14.96 9.06
C GLU A 361 14.59 13.88 7.97
N TYR A 362 15.14 12.69 8.26
CA TYR A 362 15.20 11.56 7.33
C TYR A 362 14.10 10.52 7.59
N MET A 363 13.39 10.62 8.72
CA MET A 363 12.32 9.69 9.11
C MET A 363 10.98 10.11 8.50
N VAL A 364 10.91 10.06 7.16
CA VAL A 364 9.73 10.46 6.38
C VAL A 364 8.93 9.22 5.98
N VAL A 365 7.62 9.23 6.25
CA VAL A 365 6.72 8.12 5.90
C VAL A 365 5.87 8.53 4.69
N PRO A 366 6.04 7.89 3.52
CA PRO A 366 5.19 8.18 2.35
C PRO A 366 3.74 7.84 2.67
N TRP A 367 2.81 8.76 2.36
CA TRP A 367 1.35 8.67 2.56
C TRP A 367 0.77 7.25 2.57
N ARG A 368 0.77 6.64 3.76
CA ARG A 368 -0.07 5.53 4.26
C ARG A 368 0.27 5.39 5.73
N LYS A 369 -0.77 5.13 6.53
CA LYS A 369 -0.67 4.82 7.97
C LYS A 369 0.54 3.93 8.22
N SER A 370 1.54 4.51 8.86
CA SER A 370 2.45 3.82 9.75
C SER A 370 1.73 2.63 10.41
N GLU A 371 2.32 1.44 10.30
CA GLU A 371 1.70 0.18 10.72
C GLU A 371 1.10 0.34 12.13
N GLU A 372 -0.20 0.04 12.31
CA GLU A 372 -0.87 0.21 13.62
C GLU A 372 -0.15 -0.55 14.74
N SER A 373 0.53 -1.65 14.38
CA SER A 373 1.39 -2.43 15.29
C SER A 373 2.56 -1.62 15.87
N LEU A 374 3.12 -0.66 15.12
CA LEU A 374 4.19 0.23 15.58
C LEU A 374 3.72 1.06 16.78
N PHE A 375 2.47 1.52 16.77
CA PHE A 375 1.93 2.43 17.79
C PHE A 375 1.22 1.73 18.95
N SER A 376 1.10 0.40 18.88
CA SER A 376 0.44 -0.41 19.91
C SER A 376 1.10 -0.31 21.29
N LYS A 377 2.37 0.13 21.37
CA LYS A 377 3.16 0.19 22.61
C LYS A 377 4.01 1.48 22.68
N PRO A 378 4.30 1.97 23.90
CA PRO A 378 5.30 3.02 24.09
C PRO A 378 6.69 2.55 23.66
N ARG A 379 7.46 3.42 23.00
CA ARG A 379 8.79 3.12 22.46
C ARG A 379 9.78 4.25 22.77
N VAL A 380 11.06 3.88 22.87
CA VAL A 380 12.15 4.87 22.87
C VAL A 380 12.47 5.29 21.43
N PHE A 381 13.10 6.46 21.26
CA PHE A 381 13.40 7.00 19.94
C PHE A 381 14.21 6.03 19.05
N GLU A 382 15.20 5.35 19.62
CA GLU A 382 16.03 4.37 18.90
C GLU A 382 15.23 3.16 18.38
N GLU A 383 14.14 2.79 19.03
CA GLU A 383 13.24 1.74 18.54
C GLU A 383 12.46 2.24 17.32
N LEU A 384 11.89 3.45 17.41
CA LEU A 384 11.17 4.07 16.29
C LEU A 384 12.07 4.28 15.07
N LYS A 385 13.29 4.78 15.28
CA LYS A 385 14.28 4.98 14.22
C LYS A 385 14.58 3.72 13.41
N ILE A 386 14.51 2.54 14.04
CA ILE A 386 14.76 1.25 13.38
C ILE A 386 13.48 0.64 12.80
N LEU A 387 12.33 0.84 13.45
CA LEU A 387 11.09 0.14 13.12
C LEU A 387 10.11 0.93 12.23
N TYR A 388 10.32 2.24 12.02
CA TYR A 388 9.31 3.07 11.34
C TYR A 388 9.06 2.72 9.87
N ASN A 389 10.02 2.12 9.18
CA ASN A 389 9.95 1.81 7.74
C ASN A 389 10.35 0.36 7.44
N VAL A 390 9.90 -0.57 8.28
CA VAL A 390 10.09 -2.01 8.07
C VAL A 390 8.74 -2.71 7.93
N LYS A 391 8.75 -3.91 7.34
CA LYS A 391 7.54 -4.75 7.20
C LYS A 391 6.95 -5.08 8.58
N ALA A 392 5.63 -5.17 8.68
CA ALA A 392 4.91 -5.44 9.95
C ALA A 392 5.42 -6.68 10.70
N VAL A 393 5.86 -7.71 9.97
CA VAL A 393 6.42 -8.95 10.55
C VAL A 393 7.67 -8.70 11.42
N TYR A 394 8.48 -7.69 11.10
CA TYR A 394 9.64 -7.31 11.93
C TYR A 394 9.21 -6.65 13.24
N ILE A 395 8.13 -5.86 13.21
CA ILE A 395 7.59 -5.18 14.39
C ILE A 395 6.99 -6.21 15.35
N ASP A 396 6.19 -7.16 14.83
CA ASP A 396 5.61 -8.24 15.63
C ASP A 396 6.70 -9.14 16.24
N LEU A 397 7.70 -9.53 15.45
CA LEU A 397 8.84 -10.29 15.96
C LEU A 397 9.59 -9.53 17.06
N TYR A 398 9.90 -8.24 16.85
CA TYR A 398 10.58 -7.40 17.84
C TYR A 398 9.85 -7.38 19.18
N ASP A 399 8.52 -7.25 19.13
CA ASP A 399 7.66 -7.15 20.29
C ASP A 399 7.51 -8.47 21.07
N ARG A 400 7.81 -9.62 20.42
CA ARG A 400 7.79 -10.97 21.03
C ARG A 400 9.16 -11.44 21.53
N LEU A 401 10.25 -10.70 21.26
CA LEU A 401 11.59 -11.05 21.76
C LEU A 401 11.68 -10.93 23.29
N ALA A 402 12.09 -12.01 23.97
CA ALA A 402 12.22 -12.11 25.42
C ALA A 402 13.55 -11.55 25.96
N TYR A 403 13.95 -10.36 25.51
CA TYR A 403 15.05 -9.59 26.10
C TYR A 403 14.52 -8.45 26.97
N SER A 404 15.12 -8.25 28.14
CA SER A 404 14.72 -7.18 29.06
C SER A 404 15.15 -5.78 28.63
N LYS A 405 16.25 -5.67 27.86
CA LYS A 405 16.79 -4.40 27.36
C LYS A 405 16.42 -4.18 25.89
N SER A 406 16.02 -2.96 25.55
CA SER A 406 15.75 -2.55 24.15
C SER A 406 16.96 -2.74 23.25
N ASP A 407 18.16 -2.43 23.73
CA ASP A 407 19.39 -2.51 22.92
C ASP A 407 19.68 -3.94 22.43
N ASP A 408 19.40 -4.94 23.27
CA ASP A 408 19.56 -6.35 22.91
C ASP A 408 18.53 -6.78 21.85
N ARG A 409 17.26 -6.36 21.99
CA ARG A 409 16.22 -6.59 20.96
C ARG A 409 16.58 -5.90 19.65
N LEU A 410 17.05 -4.65 19.71
CA LEU A 410 17.43 -3.86 18.55
C LEU A 410 18.63 -4.47 17.83
N ARG A 411 19.61 -5.01 18.58
CA ARG A 411 20.73 -5.75 17.98
C ARG A 411 20.26 -6.93 17.14
N VAL A 412 19.34 -7.73 17.68
CA VAL A 412 18.79 -8.90 16.98
C VAL A 412 18.00 -8.47 15.73
N ILE A 413 17.09 -7.50 15.86
CA ILE A 413 16.24 -7.11 14.73
C ILE A 413 17.02 -6.41 13.62
N ARG A 414 18.01 -5.57 13.96
CA ARG A 414 18.90 -4.92 12.97
C ARG A 414 19.63 -5.93 12.11
N GLU A 415 20.04 -7.05 12.70
CA GLU A 415 20.70 -8.13 11.96
C GLU A 415 19.78 -8.70 10.87
N LEU A 416 18.51 -8.95 11.22
CA LEU A 416 17.52 -9.51 10.31
C LEU A 416 17.06 -8.51 9.24
N ILE A 417 16.92 -7.23 9.60
CA ILE A 417 16.55 -6.15 8.66
C ILE A 417 17.66 -5.98 7.62
N LYS A 418 18.92 -5.92 8.05
CA LYS A 418 20.08 -5.71 7.15
C LYS A 418 20.20 -6.79 6.06
N ARG A 419 19.70 -8.00 6.34
CA ARG A 419 19.77 -9.16 5.46
C ARG A 419 18.44 -9.48 4.75
N ASP A 420 17.39 -8.69 4.99
CA ASP A 420 16.01 -8.94 4.54
C ASP A 420 15.55 -10.39 4.77
N CYS A 421 15.77 -10.91 5.97
CA CYS A 421 15.55 -12.32 6.28
C CYS A 421 14.07 -12.76 6.31
N LEU A 422 13.10 -11.82 6.47
CA LEU A 422 11.69 -12.15 6.72
C LEU A 422 10.80 -11.81 5.53
N THR A 423 9.82 -12.70 5.30
CA THR A 423 8.74 -12.50 4.31
C THR A 423 7.45 -12.08 5.00
N ASP A 424 6.55 -11.40 4.29
CA ASP A 424 5.28 -10.90 4.85
C ASP A 424 4.27 -12.01 5.21
N ALA A 425 4.59 -13.27 4.92
CA ALA A 425 3.66 -14.40 4.96
C ALA A 425 3.85 -15.36 6.16
N LEU A 426 4.54 -14.94 7.23
CA LEU A 426 4.71 -15.79 8.41
C LEU A 426 3.42 -15.88 9.24
N GLU A 427 3.06 -17.10 9.63
CA GLU A 427 1.93 -17.36 10.53
C GLU A 427 2.31 -17.02 11.99
N GLU A 428 1.31 -16.72 12.83
CA GLU A 428 1.54 -16.29 14.23
C GLU A 428 2.39 -17.28 15.04
N ASN A 429 2.08 -18.58 14.94
CA ASN A 429 2.85 -19.65 15.58
C ASN A 429 4.32 -19.72 15.10
N GLN A 430 4.59 -19.36 13.85
CA GLN A 430 5.95 -19.33 13.29
C GLN A 430 6.74 -18.15 13.86
N ILE A 431 6.10 -16.99 14.01
CA ILE A 431 6.71 -15.80 14.63
C ILE A 431 7.03 -16.09 16.10
N GLU A 432 6.14 -16.75 16.85
CA GLU A 432 6.39 -17.14 18.24
C GLU A 432 7.62 -18.05 18.39
N ARG A 433 7.71 -19.11 17.58
CA ARG A 433 8.86 -20.03 17.60
C ARG A 433 10.16 -19.31 17.24
N LEU A 434 10.11 -18.45 16.23
CA LEU A 434 11.26 -17.65 15.81
C LEU A 434 11.70 -16.69 16.93
N ALA A 435 10.76 -16.01 17.58
CA ALA A 435 11.02 -15.13 18.71
C ALA A 435 11.67 -15.89 19.86
N GLU A 436 11.16 -17.08 20.22
CA GLU A 436 11.75 -17.91 21.27
C GLU A 436 13.21 -18.28 20.95
N ALA A 437 13.48 -18.69 19.71
CA ALA A 437 14.83 -19.08 19.30
C ALA A 437 15.80 -17.89 19.28
N LEU A 438 15.37 -16.74 18.74
CA LEU A 438 16.20 -15.53 18.67
C LEU A 438 16.35 -14.81 20.02
N SER A 439 15.48 -15.10 20.98
CA SER A 439 15.63 -14.63 22.37
C SER A 439 16.78 -15.34 23.09
N LYS A 440 17.21 -16.52 22.62
CA LYS A 440 18.36 -17.25 23.16
C LYS A 440 19.67 -16.65 22.65
N LYS A 441 19.77 -16.37 21.35
CA LYS A 441 20.93 -15.73 20.71
C LYS A 441 20.60 -15.20 19.31
N PRO A 442 21.35 -14.21 18.80
CA PRO A 442 21.17 -13.69 17.44
C PRO A 442 21.42 -14.74 16.36
N LEU A 443 20.84 -14.54 15.17
CA LEU A 443 20.91 -15.45 14.03
C LEU A 443 22.36 -15.77 13.63
N SER A 444 23.23 -14.76 13.62
CA SER A 444 24.65 -14.88 13.31
C SER A 444 25.35 -15.88 14.22
N ARG A 445 24.98 -15.90 15.50
CA ARG A 445 25.53 -16.84 16.47
C ARG A 445 25.00 -18.25 16.28
N TRP A 446 23.71 -18.41 15.96
CA TRP A 446 23.14 -19.69 15.55
C TRP A 446 23.86 -20.27 14.33
N MET A 447 24.14 -19.44 13.32
CA MET A 447 24.85 -19.85 12.12
C MET A 447 26.30 -20.26 12.40
N GLN A 448 27.01 -19.53 13.28
CA GLN A 448 28.42 -19.79 13.60
C GLN A 448 28.63 -20.97 14.55
N GLU A 449 27.67 -21.26 15.43
CA GLU A 449 27.82 -22.27 16.47
C GLU A 449 27.07 -23.57 16.11
N ASP A 450 25.76 -23.50 15.93
CA ASP A 450 24.88 -24.68 15.81
C ASP A 450 24.72 -25.14 14.37
N PHE A 451 24.69 -24.21 13.41
CA PHE A 451 24.51 -24.52 11.99
C PHE A 451 25.83 -24.55 11.21
N LYS A 452 26.97 -24.48 11.90
CA LYS A 452 28.31 -24.41 11.30
C LYS A 452 28.67 -25.55 10.34
N ASN A 453 27.99 -26.69 10.47
CA ASN A 453 28.20 -27.85 9.60
C ASN A 453 27.67 -27.61 8.18
N ILE A 454 26.72 -26.67 8.01
CA ILE A 454 26.09 -26.32 6.75
C ILE A 454 26.88 -25.19 6.09
N LEU A 455 27.83 -25.54 5.22
CA LEU A 455 28.87 -24.63 4.73
C LEU A 455 28.34 -23.47 3.88
N ASP A 456 27.17 -23.63 3.26
CA ASP A 456 26.55 -22.64 2.36
C ASP A 456 25.16 -22.17 2.81
N LEU A 457 24.86 -22.26 4.12
CA LEU A 457 23.55 -21.89 4.67
C LEU A 457 23.17 -20.43 4.37
N ARG A 458 22.02 -20.25 3.71
CA ARG A 458 21.42 -18.94 3.48
C ARG A 458 20.72 -18.43 4.74
N HIS A 459 20.67 -17.11 4.92
CA HIS A 459 20.04 -16.52 6.12
C HIS A 459 18.53 -16.81 6.16
N GLU A 460 17.87 -16.80 5.01
CA GLU A 460 16.45 -17.11 4.87
C GLU A 460 16.16 -18.57 5.25
N THR A 461 17.00 -19.49 4.79
CA THR A 461 16.91 -20.91 5.19
C THR A 461 17.17 -21.09 6.69
N ALA A 462 18.11 -20.33 7.26
CA ALA A 462 18.40 -20.36 8.69
C ALA A 462 17.20 -19.91 9.54
N ILE A 463 16.42 -18.92 9.09
CA ILE A 463 15.15 -18.54 9.74
C ILE A 463 14.19 -19.72 9.79
N TRP A 464 14.05 -20.44 8.68
CA TRP A 464 13.19 -21.63 8.64
C TRP A 464 13.69 -22.76 9.55
N ILE A 465 15.00 -22.96 9.65
CA ILE A 465 15.55 -23.88 10.65
C ILE A 465 15.13 -23.46 12.06
N LEU A 466 15.20 -22.17 12.40
CA LEU A 466 14.80 -21.70 13.74
C LEU A 466 13.30 -21.86 14.01
N ILE A 467 12.45 -21.62 13.00
CA ILE A 467 10.99 -21.81 13.11
C ILE A 467 10.63 -23.28 13.37
N PHE A 468 11.37 -24.21 12.75
CA PHE A 468 11.12 -25.64 12.86
C PHE A 468 12.16 -26.36 13.72
N LEU A 469 12.90 -25.65 14.59
CA LEU A 469 14.10 -26.17 15.24
C LEU A 469 13.87 -27.52 15.94
N MET A 470 12.73 -27.67 16.62
CA MET A 470 12.35 -28.91 17.31
C MET A 470 12.23 -30.09 16.35
N ASP A 471 11.74 -29.89 15.13
CA ASP A 471 11.53 -30.92 14.11
C ASP A 471 12.85 -31.36 13.45
N PHE A 472 13.91 -30.54 13.58
CA PHE A 472 15.21 -30.75 12.92
C PHE A 472 16.36 -31.10 13.87
N THR A 473 16.15 -31.06 15.19
CA THR A 473 17.23 -31.11 16.20
C THR A 473 18.22 -32.25 16.00
N GLU A 474 17.75 -33.47 15.75
CA GLU A 474 18.61 -34.65 15.59
C GLU A 474 19.33 -34.68 14.22
N LEU A 475 18.68 -34.17 13.16
CA LEU A 475 19.19 -34.18 11.79
C LEU A 475 20.20 -33.05 11.52
N LEU A 476 20.10 -31.92 12.24
CA LEU A 476 20.90 -30.72 12.01
C LEU A 476 22.41 -30.96 12.00
N LYS A 477 22.90 -31.90 12.82
CA LYS A 477 24.32 -32.23 12.90
C LYS A 477 24.85 -32.91 11.63
N GLU A 478 23.97 -33.58 10.89
CA GLU A 478 24.31 -34.36 9.69
C GLU A 478 24.17 -33.55 8.39
N LEU A 479 23.52 -32.38 8.44
CA LEU A 479 23.33 -31.50 7.29
C LEU A 479 24.63 -30.74 6.96
N THR A 480 24.99 -30.71 5.68
CA THR A 480 26.23 -30.08 5.19
C THR A 480 25.99 -28.99 4.16
N ARG A 481 24.81 -28.97 3.52
CA ARG A 481 24.46 -28.00 2.48
C ARG A 481 23.05 -27.41 2.63
N ASP A 482 22.88 -26.17 2.20
CA ASP A 482 21.62 -25.42 2.27
C ASP A 482 20.49 -26.09 1.48
N ASN A 483 20.78 -26.65 0.32
CA ASN A 483 19.79 -27.35 -0.50
C ASN A 483 19.17 -28.56 0.22
N GLN A 484 19.95 -29.23 1.06
CA GLN A 484 19.49 -30.34 1.89
C GLN A 484 18.47 -29.85 2.91
N VAL A 485 18.77 -28.74 3.58
CA VAL A 485 17.83 -28.11 4.53
C VAL A 485 16.54 -27.72 3.81
N TYR A 486 16.67 -27.04 2.67
CA TYR A 486 15.54 -26.58 1.88
C TYR A 486 14.64 -27.75 1.44
N PHE A 487 15.23 -28.84 0.94
CA PHE A 487 14.50 -30.04 0.56
C PHE A 487 13.71 -30.63 1.72
N LEU A 488 14.30 -30.70 2.91
CA LEU A 488 13.64 -31.25 4.10
C LEU A 488 12.53 -30.33 4.61
N LEU A 489 12.72 -29.01 4.57
CA LEU A 489 11.68 -28.02 4.89
C LEU A 489 10.45 -28.14 3.97
N HIS A 490 10.60 -28.59 2.73
CA HIS A 490 9.48 -28.82 1.81
C HIS A 490 8.84 -30.21 1.98
N ASN A 491 9.51 -31.11 2.70
CA ASN A 491 9.08 -32.48 2.92
C ASN A 491 8.87 -32.79 4.42
N GLN A 492 8.42 -31.80 5.21
CA GLN A 492 8.24 -31.92 6.66
C GLN A 492 7.40 -33.13 7.07
N ASN A 493 6.37 -33.48 6.30
CA ASN A 493 5.54 -34.66 6.54
C ASN A 493 6.34 -35.97 6.56
N LEU A 494 7.44 -36.03 5.83
CA LEU A 494 8.34 -37.19 5.78
C LEU A 494 9.33 -37.21 6.96
N LEU A 495 9.53 -36.10 7.66
CA LEU A 495 10.46 -35.98 8.80
C LEU A 495 9.91 -36.58 10.10
N ASN A 496 8.58 -36.61 10.28
CA ASN A 496 7.96 -37.11 11.50
C ASN A 496 8.37 -38.56 11.82
N GLY A 497 8.93 -38.76 13.02
CA GLY A 497 9.35 -40.06 13.55
C GLY A 497 10.66 -40.63 13.00
N CYS A 498 11.46 -39.84 12.26
CA CYS A 498 12.77 -40.28 11.79
C CYS A 498 13.85 -40.13 12.87
N SER A 499 14.60 -41.20 13.15
CA SER A 499 15.65 -41.25 14.19
C SER A 499 17.05 -40.91 13.68
N GLY A 500 17.18 -40.14 12.59
CA GLY A 500 18.47 -39.75 11.98
C GLY A 500 18.47 -39.84 10.44
N LEU A 501 19.56 -39.39 9.80
CA LEU A 501 19.64 -39.32 8.33
C LEU A 501 19.46 -40.68 7.65
N PRO A 502 20.04 -41.81 8.10
CA PRO A 502 19.86 -43.10 7.43
C PRO A 502 18.39 -43.54 7.34
N ALA A 503 17.63 -43.35 8.43
CA ALA A 503 16.20 -43.70 8.48
C ALA A 503 15.38 -42.80 7.54
N LEU A 504 15.73 -41.52 7.45
CA LEU A 504 15.14 -40.57 6.52
C LEU A 504 15.43 -40.95 5.06
N MET A 505 16.68 -41.31 4.71
CA MET A 505 17.04 -41.72 3.36
C MET A 505 16.31 -42.99 2.92
N ASP A 506 16.08 -43.94 3.83
CA ASP A 506 15.27 -45.13 3.56
C ASP A 506 13.79 -44.79 3.37
N LYS A 507 13.27 -43.86 4.17
CA LYS A 507 11.88 -43.38 4.05
C LYS A 507 11.65 -42.62 2.75
N LEU A 508 12.59 -41.76 2.34
CA LEU A 508 12.56 -41.06 1.05
C LEU A 508 12.56 -42.05 -0.11
N LEU A 509 13.44 -43.05 -0.08
CA LEU A 509 13.49 -44.10 -1.12
C LEU A 509 12.17 -44.87 -1.24
N ALA A 510 11.44 -45.05 -0.13
CA ALA A 510 10.19 -45.80 -0.09
C ALA A 510 8.93 -44.94 -0.35
N GLN A 511 8.96 -43.65 -0.03
CA GLN A 511 7.75 -42.82 0.04
C GLN A 511 7.77 -41.60 -0.87
N ASP A 512 8.94 -41.14 -1.35
CA ASP A 512 9.02 -39.94 -2.19
C ASP A 512 8.18 -40.10 -3.48
N PRO A 513 7.16 -39.26 -3.70
CA PRO A 513 6.25 -39.39 -4.85
C PRO A 513 6.96 -39.19 -6.18
N SER A 514 7.90 -38.25 -6.24
CA SER A 514 8.65 -37.92 -7.46
C SER A 514 9.54 -39.09 -7.87
N TRP A 515 10.19 -39.75 -6.91
CA TRP A 515 11.00 -40.93 -7.12
C TRP A 515 10.17 -42.13 -7.58
N LYS A 516 9.01 -42.38 -6.94
CA LYS A 516 8.09 -43.45 -7.37
C LYS A 516 7.67 -43.28 -8.83
N ASN A 517 7.29 -42.06 -9.19
CA ASN A 517 6.93 -41.72 -10.58
C ASN A 517 8.13 -41.98 -11.52
N LEU A 518 9.30 -41.41 -11.20
CA LEU A 518 10.50 -41.56 -12.03
C LEU A 518 10.91 -43.03 -12.22
N LYS A 519 10.87 -43.82 -11.14
CA LYS A 519 11.17 -45.26 -11.15
C LYS A 519 10.24 -46.03 -12.08
N THR A 520 8.93 -45.75 -12.00
CA THR A 520 7.92 -46.38 -12.87
C THR A 520 8.10 -45.95 -14.31
N GLU A 521 8.20 -44.65 -14.58
CA GLU A 521 8.30 -44.14 -15.94
C GLU A 521 9.58 -44.63 -16.63
N LEU A 522 10.72 -44.64 -15.95
CA LEU A 522 12.00 -45.05 -16.52
C LEU A 522 12.25 -46.57 -16.47
N ASN A 523 11.30 -47.37 -16.00
CA ASN A 523 11.41 -48.83 -15.83
C ASN A 523 12.63 -49.26 -15.00
N ILE A 524 12.89 -48.56 -13.89
CA ILE A 524 14.00 -48.88 -12.99
C ILE A 524 13.59 -50.07 -12.10
N SER A 525 14.30 -51.20 -12.22
CA SER A 525 13.97 -52.44 -11.51
C SER A 525 14.33 -52.37 -10.01
N ASP A 526 13.64 -53.16 -9.18
CA ASP A 526 13.96 -53.26 -7.75
C ASP A 526 15.40 -53.73 -7.49
N ALA A 527 15.90 -54.66 -8.32
CA ALA A 527 17.29 -55.13 -8.25
C ALA A 527 18.28 -53.98 -8.46
N PHE A 528 18.02 -53.11 -9.45
CA PHE A 528 18.85 -51.92 -9.70
C PHE A 528 18.82 -50.95 -8.52
N VAL A 529 17.65 -50.77 -7.88
CA VAL A 529 17.50 -49.90 -6.71
C VAL A 529 18.32 -50.41 -5.52
N VAL A 530 18.34 -51.71 -5.28
CA VAL A 530 19.13 -52.32 -4.20
C VAL A 530 20.63 -52.17 -4.48
N GLU A 531 21.07 -52.45 -5.70
CA GLU A 531 22.49 -52.37 -6.09
C GLU A 531 23.04 -50.94 -6.04
N ASN A 532 22.22 -49.94 -6.38
CA ASN A 532 22.63 -48.53 -6.47
C ASN A 532 22.04 -47.66 -5.35
N LYS A 533 21.65 -48.27 -4.22
CA LYS A 533 20.89 -47.63 -3.14
C LYS A 533 21.47 -46.28 -2.71
N SER A 534 22.79 -46.22 -2.47
CA SER A 534 23.46 -45.00 -1.97
C SER A 534 23.39 -43.83 -2.98
N ASN A 535 23.65 -44.10 -4.26
CA ASN A 535 23.59 -43.07 -5.31
C ASN A 535 22.16 -42.58 -5.52
N ILE A 536 21.18 -43.49 -5.50
CA ILE A 536 19.76 -43.13 -5.62
C ILE A 536 19.32 -42.28 -4.44
N GLN A 537 19.69 -42.67 -3.23
CA GLN A 537 19.42 -41.90 -2.02
C GLN A 537 19.98 -40.48 -2.13
N LYS A 538 21.25 -40.34 -2.54
CA LYS A 538 21.88 -39.03 -2.79
C LYS A 538 21.11 -38.22 -3.84
N PHE A 539 20.77 -38.84 -4.97
CA PHE A 539 20.03 -38.20 -6.06
C PHE A 539 18.65 -37.68 -5.64
N ILE A 540 17.89 -38.45 -4.86
CA ILE A 540 16.59 -38.02 -4.32
C ILE A 540 16.79 -36.84 -3.36
N TYR A 541 17.77 -36.96 -2.45
CA TYR A 541 18.03 -35.97 -1.41
C TYR A 541 18.51 -34.63 -1.94
N GLU A 542 19.20 -34.61 -3.08
CA GLU A 542 19.60 -33.38 -3.78
C GLU A 542 18.45 -32.79 -4.64
N GLY A 543 17.25 -33.38 -4.59
CA GLY A 543 16.06 -32.95 -5.34
C GLY A 543 15.99 -33.47 -6.78
N GLY A 544 16.89 -34.38 -7.16
CA GLY A 544 16.99 -34.90 -8.53
C GLY A 544 15.72 -35.59 -9.00
N ALA A 545 15.03 -36.31 -8.12
CA ALA A 545 13.79 -37.00 -8.46
C ALA A 545 12.67 -36.03 -8.89
N GLU A 546 12.50 -34.90 -8.18
CA GLU A 546 11.52 -33.86 -8.53
C GLU A 546 11.87 -33.23 -9.88
N ILE A 547 13.12 -32.80 -10.03
CA ILE A 547 13.60 -32.10 -11.24
C ILE A 547 13.42 -32.98 -12.48
N MET A 548 13.87 -34.23 -12.41
CA MET A 548 13.85 -35.13 -13.56
C MET A 548 12.44 -35.63 -13.88
N THR A 549 11.57 -35.84 -12.87
CA THR A 549 10.16 -36.16 -13.11
C THR A 549 9.44 -34.99 -13.78
N SER A 550 9.65 -33.76 -13.30
CA SER A 550 9.07 -32.56 -13.91
C SER A 550 9.52 -32.39 -15.37
N PHE A 551 10.81 -32.60 -15.63
CA PHE A 551 11.37 -32.53 -16.97
C PHE A 551 10.83 -33.62 -17.90
N LEU A 552 10.78 -34.87 -17.44
CA LEU A 552 10.28 -36.02 -18.20
C LEU A 552 8.83 -35.83 -18.63
N ASN A 553 7.97 -35.34 -17.73
CA ASN A 553 6.56 -35.07 -18.02
C ASN A 553 6.37 -34.05 -19.14
N ARG A 554 7.31 -33.11 -19.31
CA ARG A 554 7.28 -32.12 -20.40
C ARG A 554 7.91 -32.62 -21.69
N GLN A 555 8.84 -33.58 -21.59
CA GLN A 555 9.58 -34.13 -22.72
C GLN A 555 9.32 -35.64 -22.91
N PRO A 556 8.06 -36.09 -23.03
CA PRO A 556 7.75 -37.52 -23.13
C PRO A 556 8.34 -38.17 -24.39
N LYS A 557 8.59 -37.38 -25.44
CA LYS A 557 9.24 -37.84 -26.68
C LYS A 557 10.75 -38.12 -26.53
N LYS A 558 11.38 -37.63 -25.46
CA LYS A 558 12.82 -37.77 -25.15
C LYS A 558 13.07 -38.74 -23.99
N LYS A 559 12.11 -39.63 -23.74
CA LYS A 559 12.10 -40.54 -22.60
C LYS A 559 13.35 -41.43 -22.53
N GLU A 560 13.84 -41.91 -23.68
CA GLU A 560 15.01 -42.80 -23.72
C GLU A 560 16.32 -42.04 -23.44
N GLU A 561 16.47 -40.82 -23.97
CA GLU A 561 17.62 -39.95 -23.66
C GLU A 561 17.65 -39.58 -22.18
N ILE A 562 16.49 -39.21 -21.62
CA ILE A 562 16.33 -38.91 -20.19
C ILE A 562 16.66 -40.16 -19.35
N ARG A 563 16.18 -41.35 -19.76
CA ARG A 563 16.47 -42.61 -19.07
C ARG A 563 17.98 -42.87 -18.99
N ARG A 564 18.72 -42.64 -20.08
CA ARG A 564 20.18 -42.83 -20.11
C ARG A 564 20.90 -41.85 -19.18
N ILE A 565 20.50 -40.59 -19.19
CA ILE A 565 21.06 -39.55 -18.33
C ILE A 565 20.82 -39.86 -16.85
N VAL A 566 19.57 -40.15 -16.48
CA VAL A 566 19.21 -40.50 -15.11
C VAL A 566 19.93 -41.76 -14.67
N ASN A 567 19.91 -42.84 -15.47
CA ASN A 567 20.60 -44.07 -15.10
C ASN A 567 22.11 -43.89 -14.94
N ALA A 568 22.75 -43.06 -15.76
CA ALA A 568 24.17 -42.76 -15.60
C ALA A 568 24.46 -42.03 -14.28
N GLU A 569 23.61 -41.08 -13.88
CA GLU A 569 23.72 -40.43 -12.57
C GLU A 569 23.51 -41.43 -11.42
N LEU A 570 22.47 -42.27 -11.51
CA LEU A 570 22.19 -43.28 -10.49
C LEU A 570 23.28 -44.35 -10.37
N LEU A 571 24.04 -44.60 -11.45
CA LEU A 571 25.22 -45.48 -11.45
C LEU A 571 26.50 -44.76 -10.96
N GLY A 572 26.48 -43.45 -10.78
CA GLY A 572 27.69 -42.65 -10.51
C GLY A 572 28.63 -42.50 -11.71
N LYS A 573 28.11 -42.73 -12.93
CA LYS A 573 28.85 -42.75 -14.21
C LYS A 573 28.44 -41.63 -15.16
N PHE A 574 27.83 -40.55 -14.63
CA PHE A 574 27.36 -39.44 -15.45
C PHE A 574 28.48 -38.79 -16.28
N MET A 575 29.69 -38.64 -15.73
CA MET A 575 30.83 -38.08 -16.46
C MET A 575 31.30 -38.97 -17.61
N GLU A 576 31.19 -40.30 -17.47
CA GLU A 576 31.46 -41.25 -18.55
C GLU A 576 30.45 -41.10 -19.70
N LEU A 577 29.19 -40.80 -19.38
CA LEU A 577 28.15 -40.51 -20.37
C LEU A 577 28.40 -39.17 -21.08
N LYS A 578 28.71 -38.12 -20.32
CA LYS A 578 28.93 -36.76 -20.85
C LYS A 578 30.13 -36.75 -21.80
N TYR A 579 31.27 -37.29 -21.36
CA TYR A 579 32.54 -37.30 -22.09
C TYR A 579 32.86 -38.67 -22.69
N HIS A 580 31.87 -39.33 -23.29
CA HIS A 580 32.08 -40.62 -23.93
C HIS A 580 33.07 -40.49 -25.11
N GLY A 581 33.91 -41.52 -25.30
CA GLY A 581 35.06 -41.46 -26.19
C GLY A 581 34.76 -40.96 -27.61
N GLY A 582 35.45 -39.88 -28.00
CA GLY A 582 35.35 -39.26 -29.32
C GLY A 582 34.11 -38.39 -29.53
N ASP A 583 33.23 -38.22 -28.54
CA ASP A 583 32.07 -37.33 -28.67
C ASP A 583 32.50 -35.89 -28.91
N LEU A 584 33.46 -35.38 -28.14
CA LEU A 584 33.92 -33.99 -28.25
C LEU A 584 34.36 -33.65 -29.68
N GLY A 585 35.25 -34.47 -30.28
CA GLY A 585 35.72 -34.28 -31.64
C GLY A 585 34.63 -34.43 -32.70
N ARG A 586 33.64 -35.32 -32.49
CA ARG A 586 32.47 -35.46 -33.37
C ARG A 586 31.53 -34.26 -33.29
N GLU A 587 31.26 -33.76 -32.09
CA GLU A 587 30.36 -32.63 -31.85
C GLU A 587 30.88 -31.36 -32.52
N ILE A 588 32.18 -31.06 -32.40
CA ILE A 588 32.77 -29.84 -32.98
C ILE A 588 33.34 -30.03 -34.40
N ALA A 589 33.33 -31.27 -34.92
CA ALA A 589 33.93 -31.64 -36.20
C ALA A 589 35.38 -31.10 -36.37
N PHE A 590 36.20 -31.25 -35.33
CA PHE A 590 37.58 -30.79 -35.27
C PHE A 590 38.44 -31.84 -34.57
N PRO A 591 39.66 -32.14 -35.06
CA PRO A 591 40.55 -33.09 -34.39
C PRO A 591 41.06 -32.49 -33.07
N ILE A 592 40.79 -33.18 -31.96
CA ILE A 592 41.24 -32.79 -30.62
C ILE A 592 42.30 -33.77 -30.13
N LYS A 593 43.42 -33.25 -29.62
CA LYS A 593 44.45 -34.05 -28.97
C LYS A 593 43.94 -34.53 -27.61
N ARG A 594 44.35 -35.73 -27.19
CA ARG A 594 43.97 -36.29 -25.88
C ARG A 594 44.26 -35.33 -24.73
N ASP A 595 45.44 -34.71 -24.72
CA ASP A 595 45.82 -33.76 -23.65
C ASP A 595 44.86 -32.56 -23.59
N THR A 596 44.46 -32.02 -24.75
CA THR A 596 43.47 -30.92 -24.84
C THR A 596 42.10 -31.36 -24.33
N GLU A 597 41.68 -32.59 -24.64
CA GLU A 597 40.41 -33.15 -24.15
C GLU A 597 40.41 -33.36 -22.63
N GLU A 598 41.52 -33.82 -22.04
CA GLU A 598 41.65 -33.94 -20.58
C GLU A 598 41.66 -32.57 -19.88
N ILE A 599 42.39 -31.58 -20.41
CA ILE A 599 42.36 -30.21 -19.90
C ILE A 599 40.94 -29.62 -19.99
N TRP A 600 40.20 -29.91 -21.07
CA TRP A 600 38.81 -29.48 -21.19
C TRP A 600 37.95 -30.05 -20.07
N LYS A 601 38.08 -31.35 -19.72
CA LYS A 601 37.29 -32.01 -18.66
C LYS A 601 37.52 -31.41 -17.28
N GLU A 602 38.75 -31.02 -16.94
CA GLU A 602 39.07 -30.40 -15.64
C GLU A 602 38.23 -29.15 -15.37
N LYS A 603 37.83 -28.91 -14.12
CA LYS A 603 37.06 -27.72 -13.71
C LYS A 603 37.99 -26.70 -13.08
N LEU A 604 37.90 -25.45 -13.52
CA LEU A 604 38.50 -24.31 -12.83
C LEU A 604 37.56 -23.78 -11.73
N LEU A 605 38.13 -23.37 -10.60
CA LEU A 605 37.47 -22.74 -9.47
C LEU A 605 38.34 -21.59 -8.95
N ARG A 606 37.73 -20.43 -8.67
CA ARG A 606 38.38 -19.31 -7.97
C ARG A 606 37.46 -18.72 -6.91
N VAL A 607 38.08 -18.22 -5.83
CA VAL A 607 37.40 -17.56 -4.72
C VAL A 607 38.06 -16.20 -4.47
N ASP A 608 37.28 -15.13 -4.50
CA ASP A 608 37.72 -13.74 -4.28
C ASP A 608 36.73 -12.95 -3.41
N CYS A 609 37.10 -12.62 -2.18
CA CYS A 609 36.35 -11.71 -1.29
C CYS A 609 34.81 -11.96 -1.26
N GLY A 610 34.38 -13.21 -1.05
CA GLY A 610 32.95 -13.58 -1.01
C GLY A 610 32.32 -13.93 -2.36
N TRP A 611 33.11 -13.91 -3.44
CA TRP A 611 32.75 -14.35 -4.78
C TRP A 611 33.38 -15.71 -5.06
N GLU A 612 32.59 -16.70 -5.44
CA GLU A 612 33.06 -18.01 -5.90
C GLU A 612 32.67 -18.15 -7.37
N ILE A 613 33.63 -18.45 -8.25
CA ILE A 613 33.40 -18.67 -9.68
C ILE A 613 33.98 -20.01 -10.10
N TRP A 614 33.20 -20.81 -10.83
CA TRP A 614 33.65 -22.13 -11.28
C TRP A 614 32.99 -22.60 -12.57
N GLU A 615 33.63 -23.59 -13.20
CA GLU A 615 33.08 -24.39 -14.28
C GLU A 615 32.21 -25.52 -13.73
N GLU A 616 30.99 -25.65 -14.24
CA GLU A 616 30.01 -26.65 -13.83
C GLU A 616 29.56 -27.50 -15.02
N ASP A 617 29.41 -28.80 -14.77
CA ASP A 617 28.93 -29.76 -15.75
C ASP A 617 28.13 -30.93 -15.16
N SER A 618 27.82 -30.92 -13.86
CA SER A 618 27.02 -31.96 -13.22
C SER A 618 25.54 -31.88 -13.61
N LEU A 619 24.83 -33.02 -13.50
CA LEU A 619 23.44 -33.16 -13.94
C LEU A 619 22.50 -32.10 -13.33
N LEU A 620 22.41 -32.04 -12.00
CA LEU A 620 21.40 -31.21 -11.33
C LEU A 620 21.62 -29.70 -11.54
N PRO A 621 22.86 -29.16 -11.39
CA PRO A 621 23.09 -27.74 -11.67
C PRO A 621 22.78 -27.36 -13.12
N ILE A 622 23.10 -28.21 -14.11
CA ILE A 622 22.74 -27.98 -15.51
C ILE A 622 21.22 -27.93 -15.67
N MET A 623 20.47 -28.86 -15.08
CA MET A 623 19.01 -28.86 -15.17
C MET A 623 18.38 -27.58 -14.60
N GLN A 624 19.07 -26.91 -13.67
CA GLN A 624 18.59 -25.70 -12.99
C GLN A 624 19.01 -24.39 -13.67
N ILE A 625 19.83 -24.40 -14.74
CA ILE A 625 20.23 -23.15 -15.41
C ILE A 625 19.02 -22.37 -15.96
N GLY A 626 17.93 -23.06 -16.24
CA GLY A 626 16.68 -22.42 -16.67
C GLY A 626 15.95 -21.65 -15.56
N GLU A 627 16.31 -21.85 -14.29
CA GLU A 627 15.69 -21.25 -13.09
C GLU A 627 16.65 -20.30 -12.35
N VAL A 628 17.95 -20.61 -12.37
CA VAL A 628 18.97 -19.93 -11.56
C VAL A 628 20.01 -19.26 -12.47
N PRO A 629 20.42 -18.00 -12.23
CA PRO A 629 19.99 -17.08 -11.17
C PRO A 629 18.63 -16.41 -11.47
N LEU A 630 18.11 -16.57 -12.68
CA LEU A 630 16.78 -16.11 -13.08
C LEU A 630 16.14 -17.07 -14.07
N ARG A 631 14.80 -17.09 -14.07
CA ARG A 631 14.00 -17.92 -14.97
C ARG A 631 14.17 -17.52 -16.44
N SER A 632 14.42 -18.49 -17.31
CA SER A 632 14.59 -18.30 -18.75
C SER A 632 13.77 -19.31 -19.58
N CYS A 633 13.85 -19.22 -20.91
CA CYS A 633 13.05 -20.06 -21.80
C CYS A 633 13.41 -21.56 -21.73
N ILE A 634 14.58 -21.90 -21.18
CA ILE A 634 15.05 -23.27 -20.96
C ILE A 634 14.71 -23.81 -19.56
N SER A 635 13.83 -23.13 -18.81
CA SER A 635 13.27 -23.61 -17.53
C SER A 635 12.74 -25.05 -17.62
N TYR A 636 13.23 -25.96 -16.76
CA TYR A 636 12.73 -27.35 -16.74
C TYR A 636 11.28 -27.42 -16.25
N ARG A 637 10.81 -26.44 -15.44
CA ARG A 637 9.46 -26.40 -14.88
C ARG A 637 8.42 -25.97 -15.91
N ASN A 638 8.67 -24.86 -16.61
CA ASN A 638 7.68 -24.22 -17.48
C ASN A 638 8.25 -23.51 -18.71
N GLY A 639 9.52 -23.74 -19.05
CA GLY A 639 10.16 -23.13 -20.21
C GLY A 639 9.58 -23.65 -21.53
N PRO A 640 9.33 -22.77 -22.52
CA PRO A 640 8.90 -23.18 -23.87
C PRO A 640 9.98 -23.94 -24.64
N ASN A 641 11.27 -23.71 -24.34
CA ASN A 641 12.42 -24.34 -25.00
C ASN A 641 13.17 -25.29 -24.05
N CYS A 642 12.45 -25.93 -23.11
CA CYS A 642 13.11 -26.75 -22.09
C CYS A 642 13.81 -27.99 -22.66
N ASP A 643 13.40 -28.48 -23.83
CA ASP A 643 14.08 -29.56 -24.56
C ASP A 643 15.56 -29.24 -24.83
N CYS A 644 15.90 -27.97 -25.01
CA CYS A 644 17.27 -27.54 -25.27
C CYS A 644 18.23 -27.73 -24.07
N LEU A 645 17.71 -27.96 -22.86
CA LEU A 645 18.53 -28.34 -21.68
C LEU A 645 19.36 -29.58 -21.95
N LEU A 646 18.83 -30.55 -22.71
CA LEU A 646 19.55 -31.78 -23.04
C LEU A 646 20.85 -31.51 -23.79
N SER A 647 20.87 -30.45 -24.61
CA SER A 647 22.07 -30.06 -25.34
C SER A 647 23.18 -29.57 -24.41
N CYS A 648 22.89 -29.12 -23.19
CA CYS A 648 23.91 -28.70 -22.23
C CYS A 648 24.74 -29.89 -21.69
N PHE A 649 24.30 -31.11 -21.95
CA PHE A 649 25.04 -32.35 -21.66
C PHE A 649 25.95 -32.81 -22.81
N ASP A 650 25.99 -32.09 -23.93
CA ASP A 650 27.00 -32.31 -24.97
C ASP A 650 28.41 -32.16 -24.34
N ALA A 651 29.37 -32.94 -24.84
CA ALA A 651 30.73 -32.96 -24.32
C ALA A 651 31.41 -31.59 -24.46
N ASN A 652 31.04 -30.82 -25.48
CA ASN A 652 31.62 -29.52 -25.79
C ASN A 652 31.09 -28.34 -24.97
N LYS A 653 30.20 -28.55 -23.99
CA LYS A 653 29.60 -27.47 -23.18
C LYS A 653 29.85 -27.62 -21.69
N LYS A 654 30.05 -26.48 -21.05
CA LYS A 654 30.10 -26.27 -19.60
C LYS A 654 29.28 -25.03 -19.23
N ILE A 655 28.99 -24.86 -17.95
CA ILE A 655 28.34 -23.67 -17.40
C ILE A 655 29.33 -22.94 -16.52
N ILE A 656 29.42 -21.63 -16.63
CA ILE A 656 30.08 -20.82 -15.61
C ILE A 656 29.04 -20.37 -14.61
N PHE A 657 29.27 -20.60 -13.32
CA PHE A 657 28.48 -20.02 -12.24
C PHE A 657 29.30 -19.05 -11.42
N ILE A 658 28.63 -18.01 -10.90
CA ILE A 658 29.16 -17.20 -9.80
C ILE A 658 28.20 -17.23 -8.63
N LYS A 659 28.74 -17.47 -7.45
CA LYS A 659 28.06 -17.35 -6.17
C LYS A 659 28.58 -16.14 -5.41
N HIS A 660 27.67 -15.31 -4.92
CA HIS A 660 27.97 -14.16 -4.07
C HIS A 660 26.98 -14.15 -2.90
N ASN A 661 27.47 -13.97 -1.68
CA ASN A 661 26.66 -13.98 -0.45
C ASN A 661 25.74 -15.23 -0.32
N GLY A 662 26.25 -16.41 -0.69
CA GLY A 662 25.51 -17.66 -0.58
C GLY A 662 24.50 -17.94 -1.71
N LYS A 663 24.30 -17.01 -2.66
CA LYS A 663 23.37 -17.17 -3.79
C LYS A 663 24.12 -17.24 -5.11
N ILE A 664 23.68 -18.11 -6.02
CA ILE A 664 24.14 -18.06 -7.42
C ILE A 664 23.51 -16.81 -8.03
N VAL A 665 24.37 -15.88 -8.46
CA VAL A 665 23.98 -14.54 -8.95
C VAL A 665 24.28 -14.35 -10.44
N PHE A 666 25.06 -15.25 -11.04
CA PHE A 666 25.48 -15.18 -12.44
C PHE A 666 25.56 -16.57 -13.03
N ARG A 667 25.19 -16.69 -14.32
CA ARG A 667 25.56 -17.84 -15.14
C ARG A 667 25.91 -17.46 -16.57
N ALA A 668 26.72 -18.28 -17.24
CA ALA A 668 26.92 -18.24 -18.69
C ALA A 668 27.18 -19.65 -19.24
N ILE A 669 26.82 -19.92 -20.49
CA ILE A 669 27.21 -21.17 -21.17
C ILE A 669 28.60 -20.96 -21.77
N LEU A 670 29.49 -21.90 -21.51
CA LEU A 670 30.82 -21.99 -22.10
C LEU A 670 30.85 -23.13 -23.12
N ARG A 671 31.28 -22.84 -24.34
CA ARG A 671 31.25 -23.78 -25.45
C ARG A 671 32.61 -23.90 -26.11
N LEU A 672 33.12 -25.12 -26.22
CA LEU A 672 34.25 -25.43 -27.10
C LEU A 672 33.72 -25.73 -28.50
N THR A 673 34.27 -25.08 -29.52
CA THR A 673 33.89 -25.26 -30.92
C THR A 673 35.06 -24.87 -31.82
N LYS A 674 34.80 -24.64 -33.11
CA LYS A 674 35.77 -24.07 -34.05
C LYS A 674 35.20 -22.84 -34.75
N GLY A 675 36.07 -22.02 -35.31
CA GLY A 675 35.66 -20.86 -36.10
C GLY A 675 36.76 -20.33 -36.99
N SER A 676 36.44 -19.26 -37.73
CA SER A 676 37.34 -18.60 -38.67
C SER A 676 36.94 -17.14 -38.90
N PHE A 677 37.90 -16.29 -39.27
CA PHE A 677 37.64 -14.93 -39.75
C PHE A 677 37.15 -14.88 -41.20
N VAL A 678 37.49 -15.90 -41.98
CA VAL A 678 37.07 -16.04 -43.38
C VAL A 678 35.82 -16.90 -43.46
N ALA A 679 34.89 -16.55 -44.35
CA ALA A 679 33.75 -17.40 -44.68
C ALA A 679 34.28 -18.75 -45.18
N ALA A 680 34.07 -19.82 -44.43
CA ALA A 680 34.34 -21.16 -44.92
C ALA A 680 33.31 -21.44 -46.03
N ASP A 681 33.78 -21.68 -47.26
CA ASP A 681 32.92 -21.95 -48.42
C ASP A 681 31.87 -23.02 -48.11
N GLU A 682 30.66 -22.73 -48.59
CA GLU A 682 29.45 -23.51 -48.38
C GLU A 682 29.66 -24.98 -48.79
N ARG A 683 29.30 -25.90 -47.87
CA ARG A 683 29.03 -27.33 -48.12
C ARG A 683 30.11 -28.05 -48.96
N LYS A 684 31.10 -28.64 -48.29
CA LYS A 684 31.85 -29.77 -48.89
C LYS A 684 30.89 -30.94 -49.15
N THR A 685 30.54 -31.15 -50.41
CA THR A 685 29.91 -32.40 -50.89
C THR A 685 30.86 -33.56 -50.60
N ILE A 686 30.34 -34.60 -49.96
CA ILE A 686 31.05 -35.87 -49.79
C ILE A 686 31.18 -36.49 -51.19
N GLU A 687 32.37 -36.47 -51.76
CA GLU A 687 32.71 -37.25 -52.96
C GLU A 687 33.38 -38.57 -52.57
N PHE A 688 33.24 -39.58 -53.43
CA PHE A 688 33.83 -40.89 -53.21
C PHE A 688 35.36 -40.79 -53.16
N VAL A 689 35.96 -41.36 -52.11
CA VAL A 689 37.41 -41.42 -51.93
C VAL A 689 38.04 -42.32 -52.99
N ASP A 690 39.02 -41.79 -53.72
CA ASP A 690 39.91 -42.59 -54.58
C ASP A 690 40.87 -43.40 -53.71
N VAL A 691 40.70 -44.73 -53.71
CA VAL A 691 41.42 -45.68 -52.85
C VAL A 691 42.88 -45.90 -53.28
N THR A 692 43.32 -45.29 -54.38
CA THR A 692 44.67 -45.50 -54.94
C THR A 692 45.69 -44.44 -54.52
N VAL A 693 45.26 -43.36 -53.88
CA VAL A 693 46.14 -42.29 -53.38
C VAL A 693 46.06 -42.24 -51.85
N LYS A 694 47.21 -42.35 -51.16
CA LYS A 694 47.28 -42.00 -49.73
C LYS A 694 47.03 -40.50 -49.59
N SER A 695 45.78 -40.09 -49.39
CA SER A 695 45.44 -38.71 -49.07
C SER A 695 45.84 -38.41 -47.62
N GLU A 696 46.81 -37.53 -47.43
CA GLU A 696 47.05 -36.88 -46.13
C GLU A 696 45.82 -36.06 -45.73
N PRO A 697 45.51 -35.94 -44.42
CA PRO A 697 44.39 -35.13 -43.96
C PRO A 697 44.63 -33.67 -44.37
N HIS A 698 43.75 -33.12 -45.20
CA HIS A 698 43.77 -31.70 -45.54
C HIS A 698 43.51 -30.86 -44.29
N GLU A 699 44.58 -30.30 -43.70
CA GLU A 699 44.50 -29.20 -42.74
C GLU A 699 43.86 -27.98 -43.44
N ASN A 700 42.61 -27.67 -43.10
CA ASN A 700 42.02 -26.37 -43.41
C ASN A 700 42.75 -25.33 -42.55
N LYS A 701 43.81 -24.70 -43.09
CA LYS A 701 44.66 -23.69 -42.41
C LYS A 701 43.92 -22.44 -41.88
N ALA A 702 42.61 -22.32 -42.08
CA ALA A 702 41.80 -21.18 -41.66
C ALA A 702 40.89 -21.46 -40.45
N GLU A 703 40.71 -22.72 -40.04
CA GLU A 703 39.87 -23.08 -38.90
C GLU A 703 40.72 -23.19 -37.63
N GLU A 704 40.31 -22.50 -36.57
CA GLU A 704 40.97 -22.55 -35.27
C GLU A 704 40.01 -23.04 -34.18
N LEU A 705 40.59 -23.59 -33.11
CA LEU A 705 39.83 -24.02 -31.93
C LEU A 705 39.36 -22.79 -31.16
N VAL A 706 38.09 -22.74 -30.81
CA VAL A 706 37.45 -21.58 -30.19
C VAL A 706 36.77 -21.96 -28.89
N LEU A 707 37.05 -21.20 -27.85
CA LEU A 707 36.33 -21.21 -26.60
C LEU A 707 35.37 -20.02 -26.56
N PHE A 708 34.09 -20.30 -26.82
CA PHE A 708 33.05 -19.30 -26.91
C PHE A 708 32.29 -19.15 -25.59
N LEU A 709 32.32 -17.94 -25.03
CA LEU A 709 31.49 -17.56 -23.89
C LEU A 709 30.18 -16.92 -24.36
N GLU A 710 29.09 -17.65 -24.19
CA GLU A 710 27.75 -17.17 -24.55
C GLU A 710 27.25 -16.09 -23.58
N ARG A 711 26.14 -15.46 -23.95
CA ARG A 711 25.44 -14.45 -23.14
C ARG A 711 25.28 -14.90 -21.68
N TYR A 712 25.57 -13.98 -20.76
CA TYR A 712 25.34 -14.18 -19.34
C TYR A 712 23.93 -13.79 -18.89
N TYR A 713 23.54 -14.38 -17.77
CA TYR A 713 22.33 -14.08 -17.02
C TYR A 713 22.72 -13.74 -15.58
N GLN A 714 22.09 -12.72 -15.00
CA GLN A 714 22.41 -12.25 -13.66
C GLN A 714 21.17 -11.83 -12.88
N SER A 715 21.19 -11.97 -11.55
CA SER A 715 20.11 -11.52 -10.68
C SER A 715 20.67 -10.98 -9.36
N GLY A 716 20.08 -9.89 -8.86
CA GLY A 716 20.39 -9.34 -7.54
C GLY A 716 21.76 -8.66 -7.44
N LEU A 717 22.33 -8.20 -8.55
CA LEU A 717 23.61 -7.48 -8.59
C LEU A 717 23.40 -6.00 -9.00
N SER A 718 24.09 -5.10 -8.31
CA SER A 718 24.25 -3.69 -8.73
C SER A 718 25.11 -3.56 -9.99
N GLU A 719 25.08 -2.43 -10.68
CA GLU A 719 25.89 -2.22 -11.90
C GLU A 719 27.39 -2.48 -11.67
N GLN A 720 27.93 -2.06 -10.53
CA GLN A 720 29.34 -2.30 -10.17
C GLN A 720 29.62 -3.79 -9.96
N GLU A 721 28.71 -4.50 -9.30
CA GLU A 721 28.84 -5.94 -9.07
C GLU A 721 28.70 -6.75 -10.37
N ILE A 722 27.85 -6.32 -11.30
CA ILE A 722 27.75 -6.94 -12.64
C ILE A 722 29.08 -6.80 -13.39
N ARG A 723 29.72 -5.63 -13.35
CA ARG A 723 31.06 -5.42 -13.96
C ARG A 723 32.09 -6.35 -13.34
N LYS A 724 32.12 -6.45 -12.00
CA LYS A 724 33.00 -7.38 -11.29
C LYS A 724 32.76 -8.83 -11.71
N ALA A 725 31.50 -9.28 -11.75
CA ALA A 725 31.11 -10.63 -12.16
C ALA A 725 31.56 -10.97 -13.59
N VAL A 726 31.35 -10.04 -14.51
CA VAL A 726 31.77 -10.16 -15.92
C VAL A 726 33.29 -10.25 -16.03
N ASN A 727 34.05 -9.41 -15.33
CA ASN A 727 35.50 -9.44 -15.34
C ASN A 727 36.07 -10.74 -14.74
N LEU A 728 35.52 -11.21 -13.62
CA LEU A 728 35.89 -12.51 -13.02
C LEU A 728 35.66 -13.65 -14.01
N THR A 729 34.53 -13.63 -14.72
CA THR A 729 34.22 -14.62 -15.75
C THR A 729 35.20 -14.58 -16.90
N ALA A 730 35.46 -13.40 -17.46
CA ALA A 730 36.39 -13.25 -18.58
C ALA A 730 37.81 -13.72 -18.20
N MET A 731 38.28 -13.43 -16.99
CA MET A 731 39.58 -13.92 -16.50
C MET A 731 39.63 -15.45 -16.39
N LEU A 732 38.61 -16.08 -15.79
CA LEU A 732 38.56 -17.54 -15.64
C LEU A 732 38.54 -18.23 -17.01
N VAL A 733 37.75 -17.71 -17.94
CA VAL A 733 37.60 -18.29 -19.28
C VAL A 733 38.85 -18.03 -20.12
N LYS A 734 39.53 -16.89 -19.98
CA LYS A 734 40.82 -16.63 -20.62
C LYS A 734 41.88 -17.63 -20.16
N GLU A 735 41.99 -17.87 -18.85
CA GLU A 735 42.88 -18.90 -18.31
C GLU A 735 42.57 -20.29 -18.91
N LYS A 736 41.29 -20.63 -19.06
CA LYS A 736 40.87 -21.90 -19.68
C LYS A 736 41.26 -21.97 -21.15
N ALA A 737 41.03 -20.89 -21.91
CA ALA A 737 41.36 -20.80 -23.33
C ALA A 737 42.87 -20.99 -23.57
N GLU A 738 43.70 -20.31 -22.78
CA GLU A 738 45.17 -20.41 -22.83
C GLU A 738 45.65 -21.84 -22.54
N LYS A 739 45.10 -22.51 -21.52
CA LYS A 739 45.45 -23.90 -21.18
C LYS A 739 45.11 -24.90 -22.29
N ILE A 740 43.99 -24.67 -22.99
CA ILE A 740 43.51 -25.55 -24.08
C ILE A 740 44.23 -25.24 -25.40
N GLY A 741 44.78 -24.03 -25.55
CA GLY A 741 45.26 -23.52 -26.83
C GLY A 741 44.11 -23.16 -27.77
N ALA A 742 43.02 -22.62 -27.22
CA ALA A 742 41.85 -22.17 -27.97
C ALA A 742 41.77 -20.64 -27.97
N ARG A 743 41.21 -20.05 -29.03
CA ARG A 743 40.90 -18.63 -29.08
C ARG A 743 39.70 -18.30 -28.20
N LEU A 744 39.81 -17.26 -27.39
CA LEU A 744 38.69 -16.75 -26.61
C LEU A 744 37.78 -15.87 -27.48
N VAL A 745 36.50 -16.23 -27.57
CA VAL A 745 35.47 -15.41 -28.21
C VAL A 745 34.36 -15.13 -27.22
N LEU A 746 33.97 -13.86 -27.07
CA LEU A 746 32.91 -13.45 -26.15
C LEU A 746 31.67 -12.97 -26.91
N SER A 747 30.49 -13.24 -26.37
CA SER A 747 29.24 -12.66 -26.87
C SER A 747 29.27 -11.12 -26.86
N SER A 748 28.56 -10.49 -27.79
CA SER A 748 28.45 -9.03 -27.85
C SER A 748 27.82 -8.41 -26.59
N SER A 749 27.12 -9.21 -25.78
CA SER A 749 26.56 -8.80 -24.48
C SER A 749 27.60 -8.30 -23.48
N TYR A 750 28.88 -8.65 -23.66
CA TYR A 750 29.96 -8.27 -22.76
C TYR A 750 30.53 -6.86 -23.03
N LYS A 751 30.26 -6.27 -24.20
CA LYS A 751 30.92 -5.05 -24.71
C LYS A 751 30.90 -3.86 -23.76
N ASN A 752 29.75 -3.57 -23.16
CA ASN A 752 29.53 -2.35 -22.39
C ASN A 752 29.80 -2.53 -20.88
N VAL A 753 30.23 -3.72 -20.48
CA VAL A 753 30.32 -4.14 -19.08
C VAL A 753 31.72 -4.61 -18.71
N LEU A 754 32.44 -5.20 -19.67
CA LEU A 754 33.84 -5.58 -19.50
C LEU A 754 34.72 -4.33 -19.36
N GLU A 755 35.57 -4.28 -18.33
CA GLU A 755 36.43 -3.11 -18.08
C GLU A 755 37.68 -3.11 -18.98
N ASN A 756 38.08 -4.28 -19.47
CA ASN A 756 39.26 -4.43 -20.30
C ASN A 756 39.00 -3.88 -21.71
N LYS A 757 39.65 -2.75 -22.06
CA LYS A 757 39.54 -2.08 -23.36
C LYS A 757 40.23 -2.82 -24.51
N ASN A 758 40.89 -3.95 -24.25
CA ASN A 758 41.60 -4.71 -25.27
C ASN A 758 40.68 -5.57 -26.15
N TYR A 759 39.36 -5.60 -25.93
CA TYR A 759 38.43 -6.34 -26.77
C TYR A 759 37.76 -5.45 -27.82
N VAL A 760 37.69 -5.93 -29.06
CA VAL A 760 37.04 -5.25 -30.19
C VAL A 760 35.91 -6.09 -30.79
N LEU A 761 34.88 -5.43 -31.31
CA LEU A 761 33.84 -6.10 -32.09
C LEU A 761 34.38 -6.49 -33.47
N THR A 762 34.30 -7.78 -33.80
CA THR A 762 34.72 -8.30 -35.11
C THR A 762 33.72 -9.34 -35.61
N ASN A 763 33.51 -9.38 -36.92
CA ASN A 763 32.74 -10.44 -37.56
C ASN A 763 33.56 -11.73 -37.54
N PHE A 764 32.95 -12.79 -37.03
CA PHE A 764 33.60 -14.09 -36.91
C PHE A 764 32.60 -15.18 -37.27
N TYR A 765 33.06 -16.19 -38.00
CA TYR A 765 32.24 -17.32 -38.41
C TYR A 765 32.38 -18.42 -37.36
N MET A 766 31.31 -18.66 -36.60
CA MET A 766 31.28 -19.67 -35.55
C MET A 766 30.63 -20.95 -36.06
N TYR A 767 31.27 -22.10 -35.83
CA TYR A 767 30.68 -23.40 -36.17
C TYR A 767 29.58 -23.79 -35.17
N ILE A 768 28.40 -24.12 -35.68
CA ILE A 768 27.30 -24.69 -34.89
C ILE A 768 27.57 -26.19 -34.70
N SER A 769 28.09 -26.53 -33.51
CA SER A 769 28.41 -27.91 -33.12
C SER A 769 27.21 -28.83 -33.23
N ALA A 770 27.43 -30.09 -33.62
CA ALA A 770 26.39 -31.12 -33.56
C ALA A 770 26.02 -31.41 -32.09
N SER A 771 24.74 -31.62 -31.83
CA SER A 771 24.22 -31.90 -30.49
C SER A 771 23.62 -33.30 -30.42
N LYS A 772 23.86 -34.01 -29.30
CA LYS A 772 23.25 -35.32 -29.00
C LYS A 772 21.72 -35.24 -28.95
N ASN A 773 21.17 -34.06 -28.65
CA ASN A 773 19.73 -33.83 -28.61
C ASN A 773 19.10 -33.54 -29.99
N GLY A 774 19.91 -33.14 -30.98
CA GLY A 774 19.46 -32.68 -32.30
C GLY A 774 18.98 -31.23 -32.36
N SER A 775 18.58 -30.63 -31.23
CA SER A 775 18.31 -29.20 -31.07
C SER A 775 19.15 -28.63 -29.94
N GLN A 776 19.55 -27.36 -30.06
CA GLN A 776 20.27 -26.62 -29.03
C GLN A 776 19.84 -25.17 -28.98
N TYR A 777 20.01 -24.52 -27.82
CA TYR A 777 19.73 -23.10 -27.66
C TYR A 777 21.01 -22.29 -27.81
N LEU A 778 21.00 -21.28 -28.68
CA LEU A 778 22.13 -20.38 -28.98
C LEU A 778 21.67 -18.93 -28.85
N ASP A 779 21.56 -18.45 -27.61
CA ASP A 779 20.99 -17.13 -27.32
C ASP A 779 21.82 -15.98 -27.93
N SER A 780 23.12 -16.19 -28.08
CA SER A 780 24.03 -15.22 -28.70
C SER A 780 24.02 -15.25 -30.24
N LEU A 781 23.27 -16.17 -30.85
CA LEU A 781 23.18 -16.39 -32.30
C LEU A 781 21.73 -16.44 -32.82
N GLY A 782 20.76 -15.90 -32.05
CA GLY A 782 19.38 -15.76 -32.51
C GLY A 782 18.38 -16.82 -32.00
N GLY A 783 18.74 -17.61 -30.98
CA GLY A 783 17.80 -18.49 -30.27
C GLY A 783 17.98 -19.98 -30.58
N ALA A 784 16.88 -20.74 -30.70
CA ALA A 784 16.94 -22.18 -30.89
C ALA A 784 17.47 -22.56 -32.28
N ALA A 785 18.44 -23.46 -32.34
CA ALA A 785 19.02 -24.03 -33.57
C ALA A 785 18.71 -25.53 -33.65
N GLY A 786 18.10 -25.95 -34.77
CA GLY A 786 17.73 -27.34 -35.02
C GLY A 786 18.79 -28.13 -35.79
N VAL A 787 18.45 -29.40 -36.11
CA VAL A 787 19.33 -30.33 -36.85
C VAL A 787 19.82 -29.74 -38.18
N SER A 788 18.96 -28.98 -38.87
CA SER A 788 19.30 -28.34 -40.16
C SER A 788 20.37 -27.25 -40.06
N ALA A 789 20.59 -26.69 -38.87
CA ALA A 789 21.62 -25.69 -38.61
C ALA A 789 22.93 -26.31 -38.06
N SER A 790 22.88 -27.56 -37.58
CA SER A 790 24.08 -28.26 -37.09
C SER A 790 25.01 -28.60 -38.25
N GLY A 791 26.31 -28.38 -38.07
CA GLY A 791 27.28 -28.57 -39.15
C GLY A 791 27.45 -27.37 -40.08
N SER A 792 26.89 -26.20 -39.72
CA SER A 792 27.01 -24.96 -40.49
C SER A 792 27.81 -23.88 -39.75
N TYR A 793 28.29 -22.89 -40.50
CA TYR A 793 28.91 -21.68 -39.96
C TYR A 793 27.89 -20.56 -39.91
N THR A 794 27.84 -19.85 -38.76
CA THR A 794 27.05 -18.63 -38.62
C THR A 794 27.98 -17.45 -38.40
N CYS A 795 27.88 -16.46 -39.28
CA CYS A 795 28.58 -15.18 -39.09
C CYS A 795 27.80 -14.31 -38.10
N ASN A 796 28.48 -13.81 -37.08
CA ASN A 796 27.93 -12.78 -36.20
C ASN A 796 29.05 -11.86 -35.70
N THR A 797 28.68 -10.77 -35.04
CA THR A 797 29.63 -9.83 -34.45
C THR A 797 29.90 -10.19 -32.98
N PHE A 798 31.15 -10.52 -32.67
CA PHE A 798 31.61 -10.97 -31.34
C PHE A 798 32.73 -10.09 -30.79
N LEU A 799 33.05 -10.24 -29.49
CA LEU A 799 34.19 -9.60 -28.83
C LEU A 799 35.42 -10.52 -28.87
N LEU A 800 36.54 -10.00 -29.41
CA LEU A 800 37.84 -10.68 -29.50
C LEU A 800 38.98 -9.72 -29.09
N GLU A 801 40.14 -10.23 -28.66
CA GLU A 801 41.28 -9.37 -28.26
C GLU A 801 41.92 -8.64 -29.47
N ALA A 802 42.30 -7.39 -29.28
CA ALA A 802 42.77 -6.48 -30.34
C ALA A 802 44.15 -6.84 -30.88
N GLU A 803 45.02 -7.45 -30.06
CA GLU A 803 46.35 -7.92 -30.50
C GLU A 803 46.22 -9.07 -31.51
N GLU A 804 45.18 -9.89 -31.39
CA GLU A 804 44.96 -11.04 -32.26
C GLU A 804 44.47 -10.67 -33.67
N ARG A 805 44.19 -9.38 -33.95
CA ARG A 805 44.00 -8.84 -35.32
C ARG A 805 45.31 -8.54 -36.03
N ARG A 806 46.41 -8.30 -35.29
CA ARG A 806 47.68 -7.85 -35.88
C ARG A 806 48.48 -8.98 -36.52
N GLU A 807 48.27 -10.23 -36.10
CA GLU A 807 49.00 -11.38 -36.66
C GLU A 807 48.53 -11.81 -38.07
N GLU A 808 47.38 -11.33 -38.55
CA GLU A 808 46.87 -11.67 -39.90
C GLU A 808 46.92 -10.50 -40.90
N SER A 809 47.37 -9.32 -40.46
CA SER A 809 47.53 -8.13 -41.33
C SER A 809 48.93 -8.01 -41.96
N LEU A 810 49.79 -9.05 -41.81
CA LEU A 810 51.17 -9.11 -42.31
C LEU A 810 51.37 -10.26 -43.30
#